data_AF-A0A066Z0Y1-F1
#
_entry.id   AF-A0A066Z0Y1-F1
#
_cell.length_a   1.000
_cell.length_b   1.000
_cell.length_c   1.000
_cell.angle_alpha   90.00
_cell.angle_beta   90.00
_cell.angle_gamma   90.00
#
_symmetry.space_group_name_H-M   'P 1'
#
loop_
_entity.id
_entity.type
_entity.pdbx_description
1 polymer ?
#
loop_
_entity_poly.entity_id
_entity_poly.type
_entity_poly.pdbx_seq_one_letter_code
_entity_poly.pdbx_strand_id
1 'polypeptide(L)'
;MAGGRCGVRGRRAGGVRVGGVRRASGPVAAVLTGLAIAVWAVVLVRAAVRVLSPVTVVVHPRFLELSGGMRKVRLPWEQVEGLCLLPVRGFAASYESPHWRGSLLVRTAEGSPAALTERGPLRWSAPWQGVLVDLAPLAVPKERLDELFTPPASDRWCGTTRLPAGPGAASVFAAGSLLSLPGRALLRMRRSVVVLGTVVSFVALRVSAPEASFAPALPVAIAMFVLLFSGTGWLLLRLSRHCELRVETRGVVVAVAGRERTVPWAEVVSLEAVQRTVSPNGQRHLATSVLARLGPEASLPAPLPHWPFRADGRTVELLPVHSPGYGHLHGLTVFPAQLTDALTPYGANLLSAGTQRAGSAAGEAVTLRVGPSRRSAHRTLASALHAAPPDRPLRLLIEPGRYREAGPLVLSGTVELARAEGEGRVVIEAPEQSAVQCEGHVTFDSLTLEGRGADVLVATGRLELRECRIEASGEYALRAAQGAEVLLRDCEVLAGRTELVGATGLLTRTRFVSCRDHALVVKERSQVELTDCAVTDSRGRGIDLTRSTAEIRGCEFRGTGDTAVAVGDHAEVQIVGCRIDEVHATGLAFDRQSRGTVQDTTVNGAATGLYVARGADPRVRDCLFAHCRASGVVVEDQGRGRLEKCRVENAGQSGISVASGGIPAVHDCAVAFGVTGVTVHKARGDFTRLRVHDQSASAVAVQEGSVVELTELRLERCKDGVFGHGTGVTLRLVGAVVTDVSASGLVLQDAARATAEHVTVERAGLFGLNCRDSSRLTARDCTVTKPGEAGLLVLSTSAVEITGLEVSGSRQHGVWARNTGQLSLRGVRVHGAGGDGIRLEDDVYGTLTDCEVTGCGGEAVVPNERMVLDDIRTGTTADDLLRSGAGPMAELESMIGLAEAKRQVAGQVDLLRLARWRSDEDLPPPPRAHHLVFSGPPGTGKTTVARLYGQILAGLGALKKGHLVEVARGDLVGEYLGHTAQRTRQAFDRASGGVLFIDEAYSLARRFGSNSDFGQEAIDVLTKLMEDHREDVVVIAAGYTEEMRAFLDSNPGLRSRFSRILEFDPYDPAELTEIVAREAERHVYRLAPDVADRLTERFTRRELRGDPANARDARTLLEEMVERQASRLAAGGTPSREDLVLLLVEDIPEEDSWL
;
A
#
# COMPACT_ATOMS: atom_id res chain seq x y z
N MET A 1 83.07 -2.29 21.05
CA MET A 1 82.51 -3.00 22.21
C MET A 1 81.09 -2.50 22.38
N ALA A 2 80.03 -3.30 22.59
CA ALA A 2 79.81 -4.75 22.48
C ALA A 2 78.30 -4.95 22.15
N GLY A 3 77.79 -6.05 21.61
CA GLY A 3 78.38 -7.31 21.12
C GLY A 3 77.32 -8.43 21.19
N GLY A 4 77.10 -9.20 20.11
CA GLY A 4 76.12 -10.31 20.16
C GLY A 4 75.66 -10.84 18.80
N ARG A 5 75.90 -12.14 18.57
CA ARG A 5 75.64 -12.91 17.33
C ARG A 5 74.13 -13.20 17.09
N CYS A 6 73.68 -13.22 15.82
CA CYS A 6 73.06 -14.38 15.13
C CYS A 6 72.38 -13.98 13.78
N GLY A 7 72.19 -14.93 12.84
CA GLY A 7 71.29 -14.74 11.67
C GLY A 7 71.85 -14.92 10.25
N VAL A 8 72.37 -16.11 9.92
CA VAL A 8 72.73 -16.62 8.56
C VAL A 8 71.46 -16.75 7.67
N ARG A 9 71.34 -16.47 6.35
CA ARG A 9 72.12 -15.93 5.17
C ARG A 9 71.07 -15.53 4.08
N GLY A 10 71.32 -14.84 2.95
CA GLY A 10 72.47 -14.05 2.47
C GLY A 10 72.51 -13.81 0.94
N ARG A 11 73.03 -12.63 0.51
CA ARG A 11 73.56 -12.23 -0.83
C ARG A 11 72.56 -11.94 -1.99
N ARG A 12 72.82 -11.03 -2.96
CA ARG A 12 74.01 -10.21 -3.35
C ARG A 12 73.61 -8.71 -3.49
N ALA A 13 74.33 -7.74 -2.89
CA ALA A 13 75.45 -6.92 -3.41
C ALA A 13 75.07 -5.84 -4.46
N GLY A 14 75.50 -4.56 -4.37
CA GLY A 14 76.15 -3.84 -3.25
C GLY A 14 76.71 -2.44 -3.60
N GLY A 15 76.52 -1.45 -2.70
CA GLY A 15 77.32 -0.21 -2.57
C GLY A 15 77.06 0.97 -3.54
N VAL A 16 77.37 2.25 -3.26
CA VAL A 16 77.64 3.04 -2.02
C VAL A 16 77.23 4.52 -2.28
N ARG A 17 76.88 5.30 -1.24
CA ARG A 17 76.48 6.74 -1.28
C ARG A 17 77.66 7.73 -1.34
N VAL A 18 77.43 8.99 -1.75
CA VAL A 18 77.92 10.22 -1.03
C VAL A 18 76.99 11.44 -1.28
N GLY A 19 76.68 12.18 -0.20
CA GLY A 19 76.67 13.67 -0.12
C GLY A 19 75.65 14.53 -0.89
N GLY A 20 75.10 15.55 -0.21
CA GLY A 20 74.21 16.55 -0.82
C GLY A 20 74.65 18.00 -0.57
N VAL A 21 73.92 18.96 -1.16
CA VAL A 21 74.14 20.42 -1.01
C VAL A 21 72.83 21.12 -0.63
N ARG A 22 72.90 22.16 0.22
CA ARG A 22 71.74 22.96 0.68
C ARG A 22 71.60 24.28 -0.09
N ARG A 23 70.33 24.62 -0.39
CA ARG A 23 69.70 25.96 -0.47
C ARG A 23 70.42 27.10 -1.23
N ALA A 24 69.67 27.67 -2.19
CA ALA A 24 69.36 29.10 -2.18
C ALA A 24 67.93 29.33 -2.74
N SER A 25 67.06 29.98 -1.96
CA SER A 25 65.69 30.31 -2.35
C SER A 25 65.59 31.78 -2.77
N GLY A 26 65.24 32.05 -4.03
CA GLY A 26 65.04 33.42 -4.52
C GLY A 26 63.63 33.95 -4.18
N PRO A 27 63.48 35.07 -3.44
CA PRO A 27 62.16 35.62 -3.12
C PRO A 27 61.42 36.11 -4.37
N VAL A 28 62.14 36.50 -5.43
CA VAL A 28 61.55 36.91 -6.72
C VAL A 28 60.79 35.77 -7.39
N ALA A 29 61.28 34.53 -7.29
CA ALA A 29 60.56 33.36 -7.81
C ALA A 29 59.28 33.11 -6.99
N ALA A 30 59.33 33.24 -5.67
CA ALA A 30 58.16 33.10 -4.80
C ALA A 30 57.13 34.22 -5.03
N VAL A 31 57.58 35.46 -5.24
CA VAL A 31 56.70 36.61 -5.56
C VAL A 31 56.12 36.49 -6.97
N LEU A 32 56.89 36.11 -7.99
CA LEU A 32 56.37 35.90 -9.35
C LEU A 32 55.45 34.68 -9.42
N THR A 33 55.76 33.60 -8.71
CA THR A 33 54.87 32.43 -8.61
C THR A 33 53.63 32.78 -7.80
N GLY A 34 53.75 33.57 -6.73
CA GLY A 34 52.63 34.10 -5.96
C GLY A 34 51.74 35.05 -6.77
N LEU A 35 52.32 35.92 -7.60
CA LEU A 35 51.58 36.80 -8.51
C LEU A 35 50.94 36.00 -9.65
N ALA A 36 51.64 35.02 -10.20
CA ALA A 36 51.11 34.13 -11.23
C ALA A 36 49.98 33.25 -10.67
N ILE A 37 50.10 32.73 -9.44
CA ILE A 37 49.05 32.01 -8.72
C ILE A 37 47.91 32.94 -8.36
N ALA A 38 48.15 34.19 -7.95
CA ALA A 38 47.08 35.15 -7.68
C ALA A 38 46.32 35.54 -8.94
N VAL A 39 47.02 35.76 -10.06
CA VAL A 39 46.41 36.00 -11.38
C VAL A 39 45.68 34.76 -11.87
N TRP A 40 46.27 33.57 -11.77
CA TRP A 40 45.60 32.31 -12.10
C TRP A 40 44.42 32.00 -11.17
N ALA A 41 44.47 32.37 -9.88
CA ALA A 41 43.37 32.22 -8.95
C ALA A 41 42.26 33.22 -9.28
N VAL A 42 42.57 34.47 -9.63
CA VAL A 42 41.55 35.43 -10.10
C VAL A 42 40.95 34.99 -11.44
N VAL A 43 41.73 34.39 -12.34
CA VAL A 43 41.25 33.85 -13.63
C VAL A 43 40.46 32.55 -13.44
N LEU A 44 40.92 31.61 -12.61
CA LEU A 44 40.21 30.37 -12.26
C LEU A 44 38.96 30.67 -11.45
N VAL A 45 38.98 31.60 -10.49
CA VAL A 45 37.77 32.01 -9.76
C VAL A 45 36.81 32.72 -10.72
N ARG A 46 37.27 33.59 -11.64
CA ARG A 46 36.38 34.16 -12.68
C ARG A 46 35.85 33.12 -13.67
N ALA A 47 36.62 32.06 -13.98
CA ALA A 47 36.20 30.98 -14.86
C ALA A 47 35.26 30.00 -14.16
N ALA A 48 35.57 29.59 -12.94
CA ALA A 48 34.77 28.73 -12.07
C ALA A 48 33.48 29.44 -11.67
N VAL A 49 33.49 30.72 -11.29
CA VAL A 49 32.26 31.51 -11.10
C VAL A 49 31.47 31.60 -12.41
N ARG A 50 32.10 31.64 -13.60
CA ARG A 50 31.39 31.57 -14.89
C ARG A 50 30.81 30.19 -15.25
N VAL A 51 31.30 29.11 -14.65
CA VAL A 51 30.92 27.72 -14.99
C VAL A 51 30.03 27.08 -13.91
N LEU A 52 30.19 27.48 -12.64
CA LEU A 52 29.47 26.95 -11.47
C LEU A 52 28.39 27.88 -10.94
N SER A 53 28.30 29.13 -11.41
CA SER A 53 27.15 29.97 -11.05
C SER A 53 25.98 29.67 -11.98
N PRO A 54 24.82 29.23 -11.46
CA PRO A 54 23.65 29.01 -12.30
C PRO A 54 23.23 30.33 -12.95
N VAL A 55 22.89 30.27 -14.24
CA VAL A 55 22.08 31.32 -14.85
C VAL A 55 20.70 31.22 -14.21
N THR A 56 20.25 32.26 -13.51
CA THR A 56 18.94 32.25 -12.84
C THR A 56 18.09 33.36 -13.41
N VAL A 57 16.88 32.99 -13.83
CA VAL A 57 15.86 33.91 -14.35
C VAL A 57 14.70 33.86 -13.38
N VAL A 58 14.47 34.95 -12.66
CA VAL A 58 13.39 35.06 -11.67
C VAL A 58 12.36 36.02 -12.23
N VAL A 59 11.17 35.49 -12.48
CA VAL A 59 10.03 36.24 -13.03
C VAL A 59 9.13 36.64 -11.86
N HIS A 60 9.03 37.95 -11.59
CA HIS A 60 8.24 38.49 -10.48
C HIS A 60 7.14 39.43 -11.04
N PRO A 61 5.95 39.55 -10.41
CA PRO A 61 4.85 40.36 -10.96
C PRO A 61 5.16 41.85 -11.22
N ARG A 62 6.26 42.39 -10.67
CA ARG A 62 6.69 43.78 -10.87
C ARG A 62 8.01 43.95 -11.67
N PHE A 63 8.81 42.89 -11.84
CA PHE A 63 10.09 42.97 -12.54
C PHE A 63 10.59 41.60 -13.00
N LEU A 64 11.47 41.60 -14.00
CA LEU A 64 12.28 40.47 -14.42
C LEU A 64 13.68 40.58 -13.82
N GLU A 65 14.11 39.61 -13.00
CA GLU A 65 15.49 39.54 -12.50
C GLU A 65 16.30 38.52 -13.31
N LEU A 66 17.34 39.00 -13.99
CA LEU A 66 18.32 38.19 -14.71
C LEU A 66 19.60 38.12 -13.89
N SER A 67 20.06 36.90 -13.60
CA SER A 67 21.30 36.70 -12.84
C SER A 67 22.23 35.70 -13.51
N GLY A 68 23.52 36.03 -13.46
CA GLY A 68 24.60 35.17 -13.94
C GLY A 68 25.87 35.54 -13.19
N GLY A 69 26.45 34.58 -12.48
CA GLY A 69 27.48 34.88 -11.48
C GLY A 69 26.90 35.58 -10.25
N MET A 70 27.78 36.22 -9.47
CA MET A 70 27.41 37.02 -8.29
C MET A 70 26.74 38.38 -8.63
N ARG A 71 26.14 38.53 -9.82
CA ARG A 71 25.48 39.78 -10.24
C ARG A 71 24.06 39.51 -10.72
N LYS A 72 23.13 40.34 -10.22
CA LYS A 72 21.70 40.34 -10.51
C LYS A 72 21.35 41.67 -11.18
N VAL A 73 20.60 41.63 -12.28
CA VAL A 73 20.02 42.81 -12.92
C VAL A 73 18.50 42.68 -12.82
N ARG A 74 17.84 43.68 -12.23
CA ARG A 74 16.38 43.77 -12.18
C ARG A 74 15.91 44.76 -13.24
N LEU A 75 15.03 44.30 -14.11
CA LEU A 75 14.36 45.09 -15.13
C LEU A 75 12.88 45.20 -14.76
N PRO A 76 12.39 46.38 -14.35
CA PRO A 76 10.96 46.67 -14.29
C PRO A 76 10.28 46.33 -15.62
N TRP A 77 9.04 45.81 -15.60
CA TRP A 77 8.34 45.41 -16.84
C TRP A 77 8.09 46.55 -17.82
N GLU A 78 8.02 47.79 -17.32
CA GLU A 78 8.01 49.03 -18.12
C GLU A 78 9.28 49.25 -18.95
N GLN A 79 10.43 48.70 -18.54
CA GLN A 79 11.70 48.78 -19.28
C GLN A 79 11.90 47.62 -20.25
N VAL A 80 11.03 46.61 -20.24
CA VAL A 80 11.09 45.45 -21.14
C VAL A 80 10.12 45.68 -22.30
N GLU A 81 10.66 45.83 -23.51
CA GLU A 81 9.86 45.99 -24.73
C GLU A 81 9.45 44.66 -25.35
N GLY A 82 10.23 43.59 -25.12
CA GLY A 82 9.92 42.28 -25.69
C GLY A 82 10.83 41.16 -25.19
N LEU A 83 10.24 39.98 -25.07
CA LEU A 83 10.87 38.72 -24.71
C LEU A 83 10.63 37.69 -25.82
N CYS A 84 11.70 37.23 -26.47
CA CYS A 84 11.63 36.27 -27.58
C CYS A 84 12.53 35.07 -27.34
N LEU A 85 12.07 33.87 -27.71
CA LEU A 85 12.88 32.66 -27.76
C LEU A 85 13.57 32.52 -29.12
N LEU A 86 14.89 32.32 -29.10
CA LEU A 86 15.75 32.18 -30.28
C LEU A 86 16.41 30.79 -30.33
N PRO A 87 16.42 30.12 -31.50
CA PRO A 87 16.91 28.75 -31.62
C PRO A 87 18.43 28.66 -31.40
N VAL A 88 18.91 27.45 -31.08
CA VAL A 88 20.34 27.21 -30.85
C VAL A 88 21.15 27.54 -32.10
N ARG A 89 22.29 28.24 -31.94
CA ARG A 89 23.23 28.50 -33.03
C ARG A 89 23.77 27.19 -33.63
N GLY A 90 23.10 26.69 -34.65
CA GLY A 90 23.64 25.70 -35.58
C GLY A 90 23.43 24.23 -35.21
N PHE A 91 22.42 23.89 -34.40
CA PHE A 91 22.05 22.51 -34.05
C PHE A 91 20.59 22.21 -34.41
N ALA A 92 20.33 21.04 -35.00
CA ALA A 92 18.99 20.61 -35.40
C ALA A 92 18.10 20.22 -34.21
N ALA A 93 18.66 19.53 -33.21
CA ALA A 93 17.95 18.87 -32.10
C ALA A 93 17.29 19.80 -31.06
N SER A 94 17.06 21.09 -31.36
CA SER A 94 16.41 22.05 -30.46
C SER A 94 14.95 22.34 -30.80
N TYR A 95 14.44 21.82 -31.93
CA TYR A 95 13.03 21.94 -32.33
C TYR A 95 12.18 20.76 -31.82
N GLU A 96 12.77 19.57 -31.71
CA GLU A 96 12.11 18.31 -31.33
C GLU A 96 12.30 17.92 -29.85
N SER A 97 13.04 18.73 -29.07
CA SER A 97 13.32 18.43 -27.67
C SER A 97 12.29 19.11 -26.76
N PRO A 98 11.68 18.39 -25.79
CA PRO A 98 10.74 19.01 -24.84
C PRO A 98 11.41 20.07 -23.95
N HIS A 99 12.73 19.97 -23.74
CA HIS A 99 13.51 20.94 -22.98
C HIS A 99 14.09 22.02 -23.89
N TRP A 100 13.78 23.28 -23.59
CA TRP A 100 14.33 24.42 -24.31
C TRP A 100 15.84 24.52 -24.13
N ARG A 101 16.56 24.44 -25.24
CA ARG A 101 18.04 24.52 -25.29
C ARG A 101 18.57 25.81 -25.93
N GLY A 102 17.68 26.73 -26.35
CA GLY A 102 18.01 27.98 -27.04
C GLY A 102 18.34 29.15 -26.11
N SER A 103 18.28 30.36 -26.65
CA SER A 103 18.50 31.60 -25.89
C SER A 103 17.21 32.40 -25.75
N LEU A 104 17.06 33.09 -24.62
CA LEU A 104 16.05 34.14 -24.42
C LEU A 104 16.67 35.48 -24.79
N LEU A 105 16.03 36.21 -25.70
CA LEU A 105 16.31 37.61 -26.01
C LEU A 105 15.41 38.49 -25.15
N VAL A 106 16.02 39.44 -24.44
CA VAL A 106 15.34 40.48 -23.67
C VAL A 106 15.66 41.84 -24.28
N ARG A 107 14.68 42.50 -24.90
CA ARG A 107 14.84 43.85 -25.45
C ARG A 107 14.40 44.90 -24.43
N THR A 108 15.16 45.97 -24.33
CA THR A 108 14.95 47.06 -23.37
C THR A 108 14.60 48.37 -24.04
N ALA A 109 13.78 49.20 -23.40
CA ALA A 109 13.33 50.48 -23.94
C ALA A 109 14.46 51.44 -24.33
N GLU A 110 14.25 52.18 -25.41
CA GLU A 110 15.20 53.17 -25.95
C GLU A 110 15.59 54.19 -24.85
N GLY A 111 16.89 54.42 -24.65
CA GLY A 111 17.42 55.21 -23.52
C GLY A 111 17.87 54.42 -22.28
N SER A 112 17.49 53.14 -22.13
CA SER A 112 18.00 52.24 -21.08
C SER A 112 19.44 51.67 -21.20
N PRO A 113 20.28 51.84 -22.27
CA PRO A 113 21.48 50.99 -22.46
C PRO A 113 22.60 51.08 -21.41
N ALA A 114 22.69 52.17 -20.64
CA ALA A 114 23.92 52.52 -19.91
C ALA A 114 24.33 51.55 -18.78
N ALA A 115 23.40 50.79 -18.20
CA ALA A 115 23.68 49.86 -17.09
C ALA A 115 23.93 48.40 -17.54
N LEU A 116 23.59 48.05 -18.79
CA LEU A 116 23.60 46.67 -19.29
C LEU A 116 24.74 46.37 -20.26
N THR A 117 25.27 47.39 -20.95
CA THR A 117 26.30 47.23 -21.97
C THR A 117 27.71 47.01 -21.41
N GLU A 118 27.96 47.40 -20.15
CA GLU A 118 29.25 47.22 -19.48
C GLU A 118 29.24 46.21 -18.32
N ARG A 119 30.00 45.12 -18.48
CA ARG A 119 30.57 44.25 -17.42
C ARG A 119 29.60 43.27 -16.73
N GLY A 120 29.10 42.29 -17.49
CA GLY A 120 28.45 41.06 -16.98
C GLY A 120 28.70 39.81 -17.83
N PRO A 121 28.22 38.61 -17.42
CA PRO A 121 28.20 37.42 -18.27
C PRO A 121 27.01 37.38 -19.25
N LEU A 122 26.00 38.24 -19.04
CA LEU A 122 24.92 38.53 -19.98
C LEU A 122 25.50 39.05 -21.30
N ARG A 123 24.99 38.58 -22.44
CA ARG A 123 25.53 38.94 -23.76
C ARG A 123 24.66 39.98 -24.45
N TRP A 124 25.14 41.22 -24.55
CA TRP A 124 24.54 42.19 -25.46
C TRP A 124 24.65 41.70 -26.91
N SER A 125 23.58 41.85 -27.69
CA SER A 125 23.53 41.52 -29.10
C SER A 125 23.18 42.75 -29.93
N ALA A 126 24.19 43.39 -30.52
CA ALA A 126 24.00 44.58 -31.35
C ALA A 126 22.96 44.39 -32.50
N PRO A 127 22.90 43.24 -33.22
CA PRO A 127 21.89 43.02 -34.26
C PRO A 127 20.44 42.93 -33.76
N TRP A 128 20.25 42.62 -32.47
CA TRP A 128 18.92 42.46 -31.85
C TRP A 128 18.61 43.56 -30.83
N GLN A 129 19.54 44.50 -30.63
CA GLN A 129 19.51 45.56 -29.61
C GLN A 129 18.98 45.11 -28.23
N GLY A 130 19.43 43.94 -27.78
CA GLY A 130 18.94 43.31 -26.56
C GLY A 130 19.93 42.36 -25.91
N VAL A 131 19.57 41.90 -24.71
CA VAL A 131 20.34 40.98 -23.89
C VAL A 131 19.98 39.54 -24.24
N LEU A 132 20.97 38.74 -24.61
CA LEU A 132 20.83 37.29 -24.77
C LEU A 132 21.20 36.56 -23.48
N VAL A 133 20.27 35.75 -22.99
CA VAL A 133 20.42 34.82 -21.88
C VAL A 133 20.42 33.40 -22.46
N ASP A 134 21.47 32.63 -22.17
CA ASP A 134 21.56 31.22 -22.59
C ASP A 134 20.75 30.35 -21.62
N LEU A 135 19.64 29.77 -22.09
CA LEU A 135 18.77 28.91 -21.27
C LEU A 135 19.16 27.43 -21.36
N ALA A 136 20.10 27.05 -22.22
CA ALA A 136 20.57 25.67 -22.38
C ALA A 136 20.98 24.98 -21.05
N PRO A 137 21.62 25.66 -20.08
CA PRO A 137 21.98 25.02 -18.79
C PRO A 137 20.79 24.73 -17.88
N LEU A 138 19.64 25.36 -18.09
CA LEU A 138 18.47 25.26 -17.20
C LEU A 138 17.52 24.12 -17.57
N ALA A 139 17.61 23.58 -18.81
CA ALA A 139 16.79 22.49 -19.31
C ALA A 139 15.27 22.65 -19.03
N VAL A 140 14.75 23.88 -19.10
CA VAL A 140 13.34 24.19 -18.79
C VAL A 140 12.44 23.71 -19.94
N PRO A 141 11.32 23.02 -19.70
CA PRO A 141 10.34 22.73 -20.73
C PRO A 141 9.82 24.01 -21.41
N LYS A 142 9.45 23.93 -22.70
CA LYS A 142 8.97 25.11 -23.43
C LYS A 142 7.69 25.66 -22.80
N GLU A 143 6.76 24.77 -22.44
CA GLU A 143 5.48 25.09 -21.79
C GLU A 143 5.70 25.86 -20.49
N ARG A 144 6.73 25.48 -19.72
CA ARG A 144 7.02 26.13 -18.44
C ARG A 144 7.66 27.51 -18.61
N LEU A 145 8.30 27.80 -19.75
CA LEU A 145 8.70 29.17 -20.10
C LEU A 145 7.47 30.00 -20.47
N ASP A 146 6.56 29.46 -21.27
CA ASP A 146 5.30 30.12 -21.62
C ASP A 146 4.45 30.41 -20.36
N GLU A 147 4.29 29.44 -19.43
CA GLU A 147 3.64 29.63 -18.13
C GLU A 147 4.32 30.69 -17.25
N LEU A 148 5.66 30.72 -17.21
CA LEU A 148 6.40 31.67 -16.37
C LEU A 148 6.29 33.11 -16.87
N PHE A 149 6.29 33.32 -18.20
CA PHE A 149 6.32 34.67 -18.78
C PHE A 149 4.95 35.22 -19.17
N THR A 150 3.95 34.38 -19.47
CA THR A 150 2.62 34.86 -19.90
C THR A 150 1.93 35.78 -18.87
N PRO A 151 1.83 35.43 -17.57
CA PRO A 151 1.10 36.27 -16.61
C PRO A 151 1.76 37.65 -16.33
N PRO A 152 3.09 37.77 -16.12
CA PRO A 152 3.71 39.06 -15.78
C PRO A 152 4.26 39.86 -16.96
N ALA A 153 4.51 39.25 -18.13
CA ALA A 153 4.98 39.98 -19.32
C ALA A 153 3.84 40.37 -20.28
N SER A 154 2.70 39.67 -20.23
CA SER A 154 1.53 39.91 -21.08
C SER A 154 1.91 39.98 -22.58
N ASP A 155 1.60 41.09 -23.26
CA ASP A 155 1.85 41.36 -24.67
C ASP A 155 3.33 41.40 -25.06
N ARG A 156 4.23 41.56 -24.07
CA ARG A 156 5.69 41.55 -24.28
C ARG A 156 6.27 40.14 -24.45
N TRP A 157 5.53 39.08 -24.13
CA TRP A 157 5.97 37.70 -24.36
C TRP A 157 5.65 37.28 -25.81
N CYS A 158 6.69 37.30 -26.65
CA CYS A 158 6.61 36.95 -28.07
C CYS A 158 6.95 35.47 -28.36
N GLY A 159 7.28 34.68 -27.33
CA GLY A 159 7.56 33.25 -27.41
C GLY A 159 8.42 32.86 -28.62
N THR A 160 7.92 31.93 -29.44
CA THR A 160 8.50 31.57 -30.75
C THR A 160 7.72 32.14 -31.94
N THR A 161 6.84 33.13 -31.74
CA THR A 161 5.89 33.61 -32.74
C THR A 161 6.23 34.98 -33.33
N ARG A 162 6.86 35.90 -32.57
CA ARG A 162 7.16 37.27 -33.03
C ARG A 162 8.63 37.66 -32.95
N LEU A 163 9.06 38.49 -33.91
CA LEU A 163 10.35 39.19 -33.90
C LEU A 163 10.19 40.65 -33.44
N PRO A 164 11.17 41.25 -32.74
CA PRO A 164 11.10 42.66 -32.38
C PRO A 164 11.31 43.58 -33.60
N ALA A 165 10.44 44.57 -33.80
CA ALA A 165 10.59 45.60 -34.84
C ALA A 165 11.70 46.61 -34.47
N GLY A 166 12.68 46.85 -35.34
CA GLY A 166 13.87 47.64 -35.02
C GLY A 166 13.63 49.13 -34.75
N PRO A 167 14.67 49.86 -34.30
CA PRO A 167 14.56 51.29 -33.98
C PRO A 167 14.09 52.07 -35.21
N GLY A 168 13.05 52.89 -35.03
CA GLY A 168 12.37 53.57 -36.14
C GLY A 168 11.26 52.76 -36.81
N ALA A 169 10.55 51.89 -36.09
CA ALA A 169 9.18 51.36 -36.34
C ALA A 169 8.83 50.67 -37.68
N ALA A 170 9.72 50.68 -38.67
CA ALA A 170 9.45 50.38 -40.07
C ALA A 170 10.40 49.32 -40.66
N SER A 171 11.22 48.68 -39.82
CA SER A 171 12.14 47.63 -40.25
C SER A 171 12.17 46.42 -39.32
N VAL A 172 12.15 45.21 -39.90
CA VAL A 172 12.31 43.95 -39.15
C VAL A 172 13.61 43.26 -39.54
N PHE A 173 14.34 42.79 -38.54
CA PHE A 173 15.69 42.24 -38.68
C PHE A 173 15.70 40.73 -38.49
N ALA A 174 16.35 40.00 -39.40
CA ALA A 174 16.63 38.58 -39.24
C ALA A 174 18.11 38.28 -39.56
N ALA A 175 18.87 37.96 -38.51
CA ALA A 175 20.29 37.64 -38.63
C ALA A 175 20.52 36.24 -39.24
N GLY A 176 21.44 36.13 -40.21
CA GLY A 176 21.90 34.87 -40.78
C GLY A 176 23.11 34.29 -40.04
N SER A 177 23.25 32.96 -40.05
CA SER A 177 24.42 32.25 -39.52
C SER A 177 25.03 31.29 -40.53
N LEU A 178 26.35 31.07 -40.41
CA LEU A 178 27.09 30.13 -41.24
C LEU A 178 26.86 28.68 -40.75
N LEU A 179 26.42 27.82 -41.66
CA LEU A 179 26.12 26.41 -41.40
C LEU A 179 27.28 25.47 -41.80
N SER A 180 28.12 25.85 -42.77
CA SER A 180 29.21 25.00 -43.30
C SER A 180 30.43 24.84 -42.37
N LEU A 181 31.06 23.66 -42.44
CA LEU A 181 32.21 23.24 -41.62
C LEU A 181 33.50 24.10 -41.75
N PRO A 182 34.01 24.51 -42.93
CA PRO A 182 35.31 25.22 -43.01
C PRO A 182 35.33 26.56 -42.25
N GLY A 183 34.28 27.37 -42.33
CA GLY A 183 34.18 28.60 -41.53
C GLY A 183 33.87 28.33 -40.04
N ARG A 184 33.16 27.23 -39.73
CA ARG A 184 32.97 26.78 -38.33
C ARG A 184 34.24 26.22 -37.70
N ALA A 185 35.18 25.67 -38.47
CA ALA A 185 36.47 25.21 -37.97
C ALA A 185 37.30 26.40 -37.44
N LEU A 186 37.39 27.49 -38.21
CA LEU A 186 38.04 28.73 -37.79
C LEU A 186 37.37 29.36 -36.55
N LEU A 187 36.04 29.32 -36.45
CA LEU A 187 35.32 29.79 -35.25
C LEU A 187 35.43 28.83 -34.05
N ARG A 188 35.53 27.51 -34.27
CA ARG A 188 35.77 26.50 -33.23
C ARG A 188 37.22 26.50 -32.74
N MET A 189 38.20 26.84 -33.58
CA MET A 189 39.59 27.06 -33.15
C MET A 189 39.66 28.03 -31.97
N ARG A 190 38.79 29.06 -31.90
CA ARG A 190 38.72 29.96 -30.73
C ARG A 190 38.42 29.27 -29.39
N ARG A 191 37.75 28.11 -29.39
CA ARG A 191 37.53 27.25 -28.20
C ARG A 191 38.53 26.09 -28.13
N SER A 192 38.83 25.48 -29.27
CA SER A 192 39.73 24.32 -29.36
C SER A 192 41.19 24.66 -29.11
N VAL A 193 41.67 25.86 -29.48
CA VAL A 193 43.03 26.36 -29.16
C VAL A 193 43.16 26.70 -27.68
N VAL A 194 42.07 27.07 -26.99
CA VAL A 194 42.09 27.20 -25.52
C VAL A 194 42.25 25.83 -24.87
N VAL A 195 41.50 24.82 -25.31
CA VAL A 195 41.64 23.44 -24.80
C VAL A 195 42.99 22.84 -25.19
N LEU A 196 43.45 23.02 -26.43
CA LEU A 196 44.73 22.49 -26.91
C LEU A 196 45.91 23.19 -26.26
N GLY A 197 45.86 24.52 -26.05
CA GLY A 197 46.86 25.23 -25.24
C GLY A 197 46.89 24.76 -23.79
N THR A 198 45.72 24.55 -23.18
CA THR A 198 45.63 23.98 -21.82
C THR A 198 46.19 22.55 -21.78
N VAL A 199 45.85 21.70 -22.75
CA VAL A 199 46.31 20.31 -22.85
C VAL A 199 47.80 20.23 -23.18
N VAL A 200 48.34 21.10 -24.05
CA VAL A 200 49.79 21.15 -24.31
C VAL A 200 50.54 21.61 -23.06
N SER A 201 50.03 22.59 -22.30
CA SER A 201 50.58 22.90 -20.98
C SER A 201 50.45 21.74 -19.99
N PHE A 202 49.33 21.02 -19.98
CA PHE A 202 49.08 19.90 -19.04
C PHE A 202 49.90 18.64 -19.38
N VAL A 203 50.15 18.38 -20.67
CA VAL A 203 50.98 17.28 -21.16
C VAL A 203 52.46 17.62 -20.99
N ALA A 204 52.87 18.87 -21.24
CA ALA A 204 54.21 19.35 -20.88
C ALA A 204 54.46 19.38 -19.35
N LEU A 205 53.40 19.37 -18.52
CA LEU A 205 53.45 19.22 -17.06
C LEU A 205 53.30 17.78 -16.55
N ARG A 206 52.92 16.82 -17.40
CA ARG A 206 52.72 15.41 -17.00
C ARG A 206 53.65 14.41 -17.68
N VAL A 207 54.39 14.81 -18.71
CA VAL A 207 55.43 13.98 -19.33
C VAL A 207 56.80 14.55 -18.97
N SER A 208 57.64 13.69 -18.39
CA SER A 208 59.05 13.90 -18.04
C SER A 208 59.36 14.66 -16.73
N ALA A 209 59.78 13.85 -15.75
CA ALA A 209 60.86 14.18 -14.82
C ALA A 209 61.90 13.04 -14.92
N PRO A 210 63.17 13.21 -14.49
CA PRO A 210 63.93 14.45 -14.36
C PRO A 210 65.35 14.34 -14.98
N GLU A 211 65.74 15.24 -15.89
CA GLU A 211 67.14 15.71 -16.08
C GLU A 211 67.21 16.74 -17.22
N ALA A 212 68.30 17.52 -17.27
CA ALA A 212 68.64 18.53 -18.28
C ALA A 212 67.72 19.79 -18.41
N SER A 213 68.18 20.85 -17.76
CA SER A 213 68.01 22.28 -18.07
C SER A 213 67.39 22.70 -19.41
N PHE A 214 66.19 23.31 -19.40
CA PHE A 214 65.67 24.12 -20.51
C PHE A 214 65.05 25.45 -20.04
N ALA A 215 65.90 26.47 -19.88
CA ALA A 215 65.50 27.81 -19.43
C ALA A 215 65.03 28.83 -20.51
N PRO A 216 65.16 28.64 -21.85
CA PRO A 216 64.79 29.69 -22.82
C PRO A 216 63.49 29.46 -23.62
N ALA A 217 62.81 28.31 -23.50
CA ALA A 217 61.70 27.96 -24.40
C ALA A 217 60.37 28.68 -24.07
N LEU A 218 60.11 28.97 -22.79
CA LEU A 218 58.82 29.51 -22.34
C LEU A 218 58.51 30.94 -22.86
N PRO A 219 59.46 31.90 -22.88
CA PRO A 219 59.19 33.25 -23.40
C PRO A 219 58.87 33.27 -24.89
N VAL A 220 59.53 32.42 -25.69
CA VAL A 220 59.29 32.32 -27.15
C VAL A 220 57.90 31.74 -27.43
N ALA A 221 57.49 30.71 -26.67
CA ALA A 221 56.14 30.16 -26.75
C ALA A 221 55.07 31.21 -26.40
N ILE A 222 55.30 32.02 -25.35
CA ILE A 222 54.38 33.10 -24.94
C ILE A 222 54.31 34.21 -26.00
N ALA A 223 55.43 34.65 -26.56
CA ALA A 223 55.48 35.68 -27.59
C ALA A 223 54.75 35.23 -28.89
N MET A 224 54.97 34.00 -29.34
CA MET A 224 54.21 33.39 -30.43
C MET A 224 52.71 33.32 -30.12
N PHE A 225 52.33 32.96 -28.89
CA PHE A 225 50.93 32.88 -28.47
C PHE A 225 50.22 34.24 -28.54
N VAL A 226 50.90 35.33 -28.14
CA VAL A 226 50.38 36.71 -28.22
C VAL A 226 50.26 37.21 -29.66
N LEU A 227 51.25 36.92 -30.52
CA LEU A 227 51.21 37.27 -31.95
C LEU A 227 50.11 36.50 -32.71
N LEU A 228 49.92 35.21 -32.39
CA LEU A 228 48.82 34.41 -32.92
C LEU A 228 47.45 34.96 -32.47
N PHE A 229 47.29 35.33 -31.20
CA PHE A 229 46.02 35.86 -30.69
C PHE A 229 45.65 37.23 -31.28
N SER A 230 46.61 38.15 -31.41
CA SER A 230 46.36 39.50 -31.93
C SER A 230 46.15 39.51 -33.45
N GLY A 231 47.01 38.80 -34.20
CA GLY A 231 46.93 38.72 -35.66
C GLY A 231 45.69 37.97 -36.18
N THR A 232 45.42 36.77 -35.65
CA THR A 232 44.28 35.96 -36.15
C THR A 232 42.92 36.52 -35.73
N GLY A 233 42.81 37.13 -34.54
CA GLY A 233 41.57 37.73 -34.07
C GLY A 233 41.10 38.89 -34.96
N TRP A 234 42.02 39.78 -35.34
CA TRP A 234 41.72 40.91 -36.22
C TRP A 234 41.39 40.46 -37.66
N LEU A 235 42.12 39.47 -38.19
CA LEU A 235 41.87 38.92 -39.53
C LEU A 235 40.52 38.17 -39.61
N LEU A 236 40.16 37.39 -38.58
CA LEU A 236 38.90 36.64 -38.53
C LEU A 236 37.67 37.52 -38.35
N LEU A 237 37.78 38.65 -37.63
CA LEU A 237 36.71 39.65 -37.56
C LEU A 237 36.47 40.35 -38.90
N ARG A 238 37.51 40.50 -39.74
CA ARG A 238 37.37 41.03 -41.12
C ARG A 238 36.81 40.02 -42.13
N LEU A 239 36.94 38.71 -41.86
CA LEU A 239 36.49 37.62 -42.74
C LEU A 239 35.13 37.03 -42.35
N SER A 240 34.68 37.15 -41.09
CA SER A 240 33.36 36.71 -40.63
C SER A 240 32.25 37.70 -40.99
N ARG A 241 32.15 37.98 -42.29
CA ARG A 241 31.18 38.89 -42.88
C ARG A 241 29.74 38.37 -42.73
N HIS A 242 28.91 39.12 -42.01
CA HIS A 242 27.54 38.73 -41.71
C HIS A 242 26.63 38.72 -42.95
N CYS A 243 25.60 37.87 -42.90
CA CYS A 243 24.44 37.91 -43.79
C CYS A 243 23.23 38.35 -42.97
N GLU A 244 22.45 39.27 -43.49
CA GLU A 244 21.34 39.92 -42.79
C GLU A 244 20.18 40.11 -43.77
N LEU A 245 18.97 39.77 -43.32
CA LEU A 245 17.73 40.12 -44.01
C LEU A 245 17.05 41.24 -43.23
N ARG A 246 16.77 42.35 -43.92
CA ARG A 246 16.03 43.51 -43.41
C ARG A 246 14.76 43.66 -44.23
N VAL A 247 13.62 43.61 -43.57
CA VAL A 247 12.31 43.90 -44.18
C VAL A 247 12.06 45.39 -43.95
N GLU A 248 11.93 46.21 -44.99
CA GLU A 248 11.76 47.67 -44.87
C GLU A 248 10.54 48.14 -45.68
N THR A 249 10.01 49.34 -45.38
CA THR A 249 8.83 49.90 -46.09
C THR A 249 9.00 50.08 -47.60
N ARG A 250 10.24 50.11 -48.12
CA ARG A 250 10.50 50.21 -49.57
C ARG A 250 10.74 48.86 -50.26
N GLY A 251 10.98 47.79 -49.51
CA GLY A 251 11.26 46.45 -50.04
C GLY A 251 12.00 45.55 -49.06
N VAL A 252 12.32 44.34 -49.49
CA VAL A 252 13.20 43.44 -48.71
C VAL A 252 14.65 43.73 -49.08
N VAL A 253 15.43 44.19 -48.12
CA VAL A 253 16.87 44.44 -48.24
C VAL A 253 17.63 43.22 -47.75
N VAL A 254 18.56 42.71 -48.55
CA VAL A 254 19.48 41.65 -48.11
C VAL A 254 20.90 42.19 -48.14
N ALA A 255 21.55 42.16 -46.97
CA ALA A 255 22.95 42.52 -46.83
C ALA A 255 23.78 41.24 -46.75
N VAL A 256 24.68 41.05 -47.71
CA VAL A 256 25.69 39.98 -47.67
C VAL A 256 27.06 40.63 -47.79
N ALA A 257 27.88 40.45 -46.75
CA ALA A 257 29.28 40.83 -46.80
C ALA A 257 29.59 42.32 -47.07
N GLY A 258 28.73 43.22 -46.58
CA GLY A 258 28.87 44.67 -46.74
C GLY A 258 28.41 45.18 -48.11
N ARG A 259 27.69 44.36 -48.88
CA ARG A 259 26.90 44.79 -50.03
C ARG A 259 25.43 44.55 -49.72
N GLU A 260 24.64 45.61 -49.79
CA GLU A 260 23.20 45.58 -49.60
C GLU A 260 22.51 45.57 -50.96
N ARG A 261 21.35 44.91 -51.05
CA ARG A 261 20.48 45.02 -52.22
C ARG A 261 19.02 44.94 -51.80
N THR A 262 18.25 45.92 -52.25
CA THR A 262 16.79 46.00 -52.05
C THR A 262 16.08 45.32 -53.21
N VAL A 263 15.10 44.47 -52.89
CA VAL A 263 14.06 43.99 -53.81
C VAL A 263 12.79 44.79 -53.49
N PRO A 264 12.35 45.73 -54.37
CA PRO A 264 11.20 46.59 -54.08
C PRO A 264 9.90 45.81 -53.92
N TRP A 265 9.01 46.24 -53.03
CA TRP A 265 7.71 45.59 -52.86
C TRP A 265 6.88 45.53 -54.15
N ALA A 266 7.00 46.56 -55.00
CA ALA A 266 6.31 46.62 -56.30
C ALA A 266 6.72 45.51 -57.29
N GLU A 267 7.86 44.86 -57.09
CA GLU A 267 8.35 43.77 -57.95
C GLU A 267 7.99 42.37 -57.42
N VAL A 268 7.49 42.28 -56.18
CA VAL A 268 7.26 41.01 -55.45
C VAL A 268 5.78 40.64 -55.43
N VAL A 269 5.46 39.46 -55.98
CA VAL A 269 4.09 38.88 -56.00
C VAL A 269 3.81 38.05 -54.75
N SER A 270 4.81 37.32 -54.26
CA SER A 270 4.70 36.56 -53.00
C SER A 270 6.06 36.39 -52.33
N LEU A 271 6.06 36.30 -51.00
CA LEU A 271 7.20 35.86 -50.20
C LEU A 271 6.80 34.60 -49.44
N GLU A 272 7.70 33.63 -49.33
CA GLU A 272 7.49 32.39 -48.59
C GLU A 272 8.71 32.06 -47.72
N ALA A 273 8.48 31.83 -46.41
CA ALA A 273 9.50 31.35 -45.49
C ALA A 273 9.52 29.81 -45.51
N VAL A 274 10.48 29.23 -46.23
CA VAL A 274 10.57 27.77 -46.44
C VAL A 274 11.59 27.16 -45.48
N GLN A 275 11.22 26.06 -44.82
CA GLN A 275 12.20 25.19 -44.17
C GLN A 275 12.76 24.18 -45.15
N ARG A 276 14.08 24.03 -45.15
CA ARG A 276 14.77 22.98 -45.92
C ARG A 276 15.65 22.16 -45.01
N THR A 277 15.57 20.85 -45.18
CA THR A 277 16.55 19.90 -44.63
C THR A 277 17.79 19.92 -45.52
N VAL A 278 18.89 20.40 -44.97
CA VAL A 278 20.19 20.51 -45.62
C VAL A 278 21.12 19.47 -45.02
N SER A 279 21.91 18.76 -45.84
CA SER A 279 22.81 17.70 -45.34
C SER A 279 24.30 17.97 -45.63
N PRO A 280 24.92 19.02 -45.04
CA PRO A 280 26.38 19.14 -45.08
C PRO A 280 27.02 17.89 -44.46
N ASN A 281 27.81 17.19 -45.28
CA ASN A 281 28.60 16.03 -44.87
C ASN A 281 27.76 14.91 -44.21
N GLY A 282 26.50 14.72 -44.64
CA GLY A 282 25.64 13.62 -44.19
C GLY A 282 24.86 13.87 -42.89
N GLN A 283 25.07 15.00 -42.21
CA GLN A 283 24.29 15.39 -41.02
C GLN A 283 23.09 16.25 -41.44
N ARG A 284 21.87 15.80 -41.15
CA ARG A 284 20.64 16.57 -41.45
C ARG A 284 20.52 17.79 -40.54
N HIS A 285 20.41 18.97 -41.13
CA HIS A 285 20.17 20.26 -40.47
C HIS A 285 18.93 20.93 -41.06
N LEU A 286 18.02 21.41 -40.21
CA LEU A 286 16.92 22.29 -40.64
C LEU A 286 17.42 23.74 -40.73
N ALA A 287 17.10 24.43 -41.84
CA ALA A 287 17.41 25.83 -42.07
C ALA A 287 16.22 26.57 -42.70
N THR A 288 16.01 27.82 -42.26
CA THR A 288 14.99 28.73 -42.81
C THR A 288 15.60 29.59 -43.92
N SER A 289 15.00 29.58 -45.12
CA SER A 289 15.26 30.54 -46.20
C SER A 289 13.97 31.25 -46.65
N VAL A 290 14.10 32.32 -47.44
CA VAL A 290 12.96 33.08 -47.98
C VAL A 290 12.97 32.96 -49.50
N LEU A 291 11.85 32.58 -50.10
CA LEU A 291 11.61 32.62 -51.53
C LEU A 291 10.78 33.84 -51.88
N ALA A 292 11.17 34.58 -52.92
CA ALA A 292 10.44 35.72 -53.45
C ALA A 292 10.03 35.45 -54.90
N ARG A 293 8.73 35.46 -55.19
CA ARG A 293 8.23 35.34 -56.56
C ARG A 293 8.07 36.72 -57.17
N LEU A 294 8.71 36.97 -58.32
CA LEU A 294 8.69 38.28 -58.97
C LEU A 294 7.57 38.41 -60.01
N GLY A 295 7.09 39.65 -60.19
CA GLY A 295 6.02 40.02 -61.10
C GLY A 295 6.32 39.77 -62.58
N PRO A 296 5.29 39.68 -63.45
CA PRO A 296 5.49 39.33 -64.85
C PRO A 296 6.20 40.40 -65.68
N GLU A 297 6.21 41.66 -65.23
CA GLU A 297 6.93 42.77 -65.86
C GLU A 297 8.21 43.19 -65.09
N ALA A 298 8.49 42.57 -63.94
CA ALA A 298 9.65 42.89 -63.13
C ALA A 298 10.95 42.40 -63.81
N SER A 299 11.93 43.29 -63.95
CA SER A 299 13.25 42.94 -64.49
C SER A 299 14.00 42.04 -63.51
N LEU A 300 14.44 40.85 -63.96
CA LEU A 300 15.23 39.95 -63.12
C LEU A 300 16.50 40.65 -62.62
N PRO A 301 16.74 40.72 -61.29
CA PRO A 301 17.90 41.42 -60.75
C PRO A 301 19.19 40.73 -61.18
N ALA A 302 20.06 41.45 -61.91
CA ALA A 302 21.35 40.94 -62.38
C ALA A 302 22.16 40.30 -61.22
N PRO A 303 22.75 39.10 -61.40
CA PRO A 303 23.31 38.33 -60.29
C PRO A 303 24.43 39.06 -59.57
N LEU A 304 24.34 39.14 -58.23
CA LEU A 304 25.49 39.53 -57.41
C LEU A 304 26.55 38.42 -57.44
N PRO A 305 27.86 38.76 -57.45
CA PRO A 305 28.91 37.78 -57.23
C PRO A 305 28.61 36.99 -55.95
N HIS A 306 28.62 35.66 -56.05
CA HIS A 306 28.41 34.68 -54.96
C HIS A 306 26.97 34.53 -54.44
N TRP A 307 25.97 35.10 -55.12
CA TRP A 307 24.56 34.77 -54.92
C TRP A 307 24.14 33.61 -55.85
N PRO A 308 23.71 32.43 -55.36
CA PRO A 308 23.15 31.40 -56.21
C PRO A 308 21.81 31.86 -56.76
N PHE A 309 21.76 32.06 -58.06
CA PHE A 309 20.53 32.27 -58.80
C PHE A 309 19.98 30.91 -59.22
N ARG A 310 18.90 30.45 -58.58
CA ARG A 310 18.09 29.32 -59.06
C ARG A 310 16.76 29.87 -59.55
N ALA A 311 16.73 30.27 -60.82
CA ALA A 311 15.48 30.64 -61.47
C ALA A 311 14.69 29.38 -61.82
N ASP A 312 13.60 29.17 -61.09
CA ASP A 312 12.48 28.37 -61.57
C ASP A 312 11.26 29.30 -61.70
N GLY A 313 10.74 29.47 -62.91
CA GLY A 313 9.49 30.19 -63.20
C GLY A 313 9.31 31.60 -62.60
N ARG A 314 10.38 32.39 -62.40
CA ARG A 314 10.43 33.72 -61.72
C ARG A 314 10.47 33.72 -60.18
N THR A 315 10.77 32.59 -59.55
CA THR A 315 11.06 32.54 -58.10
C THR A 315 12.55 32.79 -57.83
N VAL A 316 12.85 33.67 -56.86
CA VAL A 316 14.20 34.06 -56.44
C VAL A 316 14.38 33.74 -54.96
N GLU A 317 15.32 32.87 -54.62
CA GLU A 317 15.67 32.60 -53.22
C GLU A 317 16.51 33.76 -52.65
N LEU A 318 15.96 34.46 -51.64
CA LEU A 318 16.53 35.66 -51.04
C LEU A 318 17.64 35.38 -50.02
N LEU A 319 17.71 34.16 -49.47
CA LEU A 319 18.85 33.73 -48.68
C LEU A 319 19.30 32.32 -49.07
N PRO A 320 20.55 32.15 -49.50
CA PRO A 320 20.99 30.90 -50.09
C PRO A 320 21.33 29.84 -49.05
N VAL A 321 20.66 28.68 -49.15
CA VAL A 321 21.12 27.46 -48.47
C VAL A 321 22.53 27.07 -48.93
N HIS A 322 22.93 27.33 -50.18
CA HIS A 322 24.21 26.88 -50.75
C HIS A 322 24.82 27.89 -51.75
N SER A 323 25.87 28.64 -51.36
CA SER A 323 26.59 29.52 -52.30
C SER A 323 27.63 28.73 -53.13
N PRO A 324 27.57 28.74 -54.49
CA PRO A 324 28.32 27.78 -55.30
C PRO A 324 29.81 28.14 -55.45
N GLY A 325 30.20 29.38 -55.13
CA GLY A 325 31.57 29.87 -55.31
C GLY A 325 32.52 29.60 -54.13
N TYR A 326 31.99 29.25 -52.95
CA TYR A 326 32.80 29.09 -51.72
C TYR A 326 32.43 27.88 -50.84
N GLY A 327 31.46 27.05 -51.25
CA GLY A 327 31.03 25.89 -50.46
C GLY A 327 30.44 26.25 -49.09
N HIS A 328 29.92 27.48 -48.97
CA HIS A 328 29.34 27.98 -47.73
C HIS A 328 27.82 27.84 -47.75
N LEU A 329 27.31 27.25 -46.67
CA LEU A 329 25.88 27.13 -46.40
C LEU A 329 25.48 28.21 -45.40
N HIS A 330 24.35 28.89 -45.63
CA HIS A 330 23.81 29.91 -44.75
C HIS A 330 22.34 29.60 -44.40
N GLY A 331 21.88 30.10 -43.27
CA GLY A 331 20.47 30.02 -42.87
C GLY A 331 20.14 31.05 -41.80
N LEU A 332 18.89 31.53 -41.77
CA LEU A 332 18.43 32.52 -40.80
C LEU A 332 18.32 31.90 -39.39
N THR A 333 18.66 32.68 -38.36
CA THR A 333 18.51 32.26 -36.94
C THR A 333 17.19 32.73 -36.34
N VAL A 334 16.08 32.44 -37.04
CA VAL A 334 14.70 32.75 -36.64
C VAL A 334 13.79 31.56 -36.96
N PHE A 335 12.70 31.42 -36.21
CA PHE A 335 11.64 30.46 -36.54
C PHE A 335 10.90 30.89 -37.84
N PRO A 336 10.35 29.96 -38.63
CA PRO A 336 9.54 30.31 -39.80
C PRO A 336 8.34 31.18 -39.42
N ALA A 337 7.61 30.83 -38.36
CA ALA A 337 6.48 31.62 -37.86
C ALA A 337 6.87 33.08 -37.50
N GLN A 338 8.00 33.26 -36.80
CA GLN A 338 8.61 34.55 -36.50
C GLN A 338 8.87 35.41 -37.73
N LEU A 339 9.27 34.79 -38.84
CA LEU A 339 9.56 35.46 -40.10
C LEU A 339 8.29 35.71 -40.93
N THR A 340 7.32 34.79 -40.86
CA THR A 340 6.00 34.94 -41.50
C THR A 340 5.24 36.12 -40.91
N ASP A 341 5.08 36.20 -39.58
CA ASP A 341 4.37 37.30 -38.91
C ASP A 341 5.05 38.67 -39.17
N ALA A 342 6.38 38.68 -39.29
CA ALA A 342 7.15 39.87 -39.68
C ALA A 342 6.93 40.34 -41.12
N LEU A 343 6.53 39.43 -42.02
CA LEU A 343 6.28 39.71 -43.45
C LEU A 343 4.80 39.99 -43.75
N THR A 344 3.88 39.53 -42.89
CA THR A 344 2.42 39.71 -43.03
C THR A 344 1.98 41.16 -43.28
N PRO A 345 2.54 42.22 -42.62
CA PRO A 345 2.13 43.60 -42.86
C PRO A 345 2.41 44.14 -44.27
N TYR A 346 3.27 43.47 -45.04
CA TYR A 346 3.75 43.93 -46.34
C TYR A 346 3.17 43.15 -47.54
N GLY A 347 2.03 42.48 -47.34
CA GLY A 347 1.30 41.82 -48.44
C GLY A 347 1.81 40.42 -48.79
N ALA A 348 2.58 39.77 -47.91
CA ALA A 348 2.88 38.35 -48.04
C ALA A 348 1.62 37.51 -47.78
N ASN A 349 0.80 37.31 -48.82
CA ASN A 349 -0.27 36.31 -48.84
C ASN A 349 0.36 34.91 -48.77
N LEU A 350 0.62 34.46 -47.54
CA LEU A 350 1.06 33.10 -47.26
C LEU A 350 -0.12 32.23 -46.86
N LEU A 351 -0.36 31.25 -47.72
CA LEU A 351 -1.40 30.25 -47.55
C LEU A 351 -1.21 29.49 -46.24
N SER A 352 -2.29 29.45 -45.46
CA SER A 352 -2.62 28.30 -44.63
C SER A 352 -2.77 27.06 -45.52
N ALA A 353 -1.68 26.34 -45.76
CA ALA A 353 -1.76 24.97 -46.24
C ALA A 353 -2.38 24.12 -45.13
N GLY A 354 -3.64 23.71 -45.31
CA GLY A 354 -4.32 22.79 -44.38
C GLY A 354 -5.35 23.41 -43.42
N THR A 355 -6.14 24.41 -43.84
CA THR A 355 -7.53 24.61 -43.34
C THR A 355 -8.29 25.64 -44.18
N GLN A 356 -8.64 25.28 -45.42
CA GLN A 356 -9.87 25.86 -45.95
C GLN A 356 -11.03 25.27 -45.16
N ARG A 357 -11.85 26.14 -44.56
CA ARG A 357 -13.23 25.78 -44.23
C ARG A 357 -13.90 25.40 -45.56
N ALA A 358 -14.12 24.11 -45.78
CA ALA A 358 -15.09 23.66 -46.76
C ALA A 358 -16.47 24.14 -46.28
N GLY A 359 -16.87 25.33 -46.74
CA GLY A 359 -18.28 25.69 -46.79
C GLY A 359 -19.00 24.60 -47.58
N SER A 360 -20.24 24.30 -47.22
CA SER A 360 -21.05 23.25 -47.81
C SER A 360 -21.33 23.51 -49.29
N ALA A 361 -20.39 23.13 -50.16
CA ALA A 361 -20.59 23.04 -51.59
C ALA A 361 -21.39 21.78 -51.86
N ALA A 362 -22.71 21.93 -52.04
CA ALA A 362 -23.62 20.86 -52.44
C ALA A 362 -23.41 20.49 -53.92
N GLY A 363 -22.20 20.06 -54.26
CA GLY A 363 -21.87 19.40 -55.51
C GLY A 363 -22.11 17.89 -55.36
N GLU A 364 -22.87 17.33 -56.30
CA GLU A 364 -23.16 15.89 -56.37
C GLU A 364 -21.86 15.05 -56.31
N ALA A 365 -21.88 13.93 -55.59
CA ALA A 365 -20.68 13.10 -55.41
C ALA A 365 -20.29 12.39 -56.71
N VAL A 366 -19.02 12.51 -57.12
CA VAL A 366 -18.51 11.83 -58.32
C VAL A 366 -18.29 10.37 -57.97
N THR A 367 -19.06 9.46 -58.59
CA THR A 367 -18.90 8.01 -58.36
C THR A 367 -18.08 7.38 -59.48
N LEU A 368 -16.95 6.78 -59.14
CA LEU A 368 -16.10 6.01 -60.06
C LEU A 368 -16.08 4.52 -59.66
N ARG A 369 -15.93 3.63 -60.64
CA ARG A 369 -15.89 2.17 -60.42
C ARG A 369 -14.50 1.63 -60.72
N VAL A 370 -13.94 0.87 -59.78
CA VAL A 370 -12.59 0.29 -59.84
C VAL A 370 -12.72 -1.23 -59.85
N GLY A 371 -12.00 -1.90 -60.75
CA GLY A 371 -12.09 -3.37 -60.89
C GLY A 371 -10.79 -3.99 -61.41
N PRO A 372 -10.52 -5.27 -61.11
CA PRO A 372 -9.27 -5.93 -61.51
C PRO A 372 -9.25 -6.34 -63.00
N SER A 373 -10.40 -6.25 -63.70
CA SER A 373 -10.54 -6.66 -65.09
C SER A 373 -9.80 -5.73 -66.05
N ARG A 374 -9.33 -6.29 -67.18
CA ARG A 374 -8.80 -5.48 -68.30
C ARG A 374 -9.85 -4.55 -68.92
N ARG A 375 -11.15 -4.76 -68.65
CA ARG A 375 -12.26 -3.92 -69.13
C ARG A 375 -12.69 -2.82 -68.14
N SER A 376 -12.14 -2.79 -66.93
CA SER A 376 -12.47 -1.76 -65.93
C SER A 376 -11.85 -0.42 -66.32
N ALA A 377 -12.60 0.68 -66.16
CA ALA A 377 -12.13 2.03 -66.47
C ALA A 377 -10.90 2.42 -65.62
N HIS A 378 -10.90 2.02 -64.34
CA HIS A 378 -9.78 2.14 -63.42
C HIS A 378 -9.38 0.76 -62.90
N ARG A 379 -8.08 0.44 -62.97
CA ARG A 379 -7.50 -0.84 -62.50
C ARG A 379 -6.76 -0.74 -61.16
N THR A 380 -6.45 0.48 -60.72
CA THR A 380 -5.83 0.77 -59.43
C THR A 380 -6.54 1.95 -58.76
N LEU A 381 -6.49 2.02 -57.44
CA LEU A 381 -7.09 3.11 -56.66
C LEU A 381 -6.40 4.44 -56.99
N ALA A 382 -5.06 4.44 -57.13
CA ALA A 382 -4.31 5.63 -57.55
C ALA A 382 -4.79 6.17 -58.92
N SER A 383 -5.17 5.29 -59.86
CA SER A 383 -5.69 5.72 -61.18
C SER A 383 -7.09 6.34 -61.12
N ALA A 384 -7.91 5.98 -60.13
CA ALA A 384 -9.22 6.57 -59.92
C ALA A 384 -9.12 7.91 -59.17
N LEU A 385 -8.26 7.97 -58.14
CA LEU A 385 -7.96 9.19 -57.39
C LEU A 385 -7.37 10.28 -58.28
N HIS A 386 -6.43 9.95 -59.18
CA HIS A 386 -5.84 10.92 -60.10
C HIS A 386 -6.81 11.40 -61.20
N ALA A 387 -7.88 10.65 -61.47
CA ALA A 387 -8.93 11.04 -62.41
C ALA A 387 -10.05 11.87 -61.76
N ALA A 388 -10.07 11.99 -60.43
CA ALA A 388 -11.10 12.72 -59.70
C ALA A 388 -10.83 14.24 -59.69
N PRO A 389 -11.86 15.08 -59.84
CA PRO A 389 -11.71 16.53 -59.67
C PRO A 389 -11.46 16.87 -58.19
N PRO A 390 -10.50 17.76 -57.87
CA PRO A 390 -10.07 18.01 -56.49
C PRO A 390 -11.13 18.67 -55.59
N ASP A 391 -12.13 19.32 -56.19
CA ASP A 391 -13.09 20.18 -55.47
C ASP A 391 -14.47 19.50 -55.20
N ARG A 392 -14.63 18.20 -55.47
CA ARG A 392 -15.89 17.46 -55.26
C ARG A 392 -15.71 16.21 -54.40
N PRO A 393 -16.73 15.78 -53.64
CA PRO A 393 -16.71 14.48 -52.97
C PRO A 393 -16.58 13.34 -53.98
N LEU A 394 -15.71 12.37 -53.67
CA LEU A 394 -15.42 11.21 -54.50
C LEU A 394 -15.94 9.93 -53.84
N ARG A 395 -16.65 9.08 -54.60
CA ARG A 395 -17.07 7.75 -54.18
C ARG A 395 -16.46 6.69 -55.09
N LEU A 396 -15.66 5.78 -54.54
CA LEU A 396 -15.05 4.66 -55.26
C LEU A 396 -15.79 3.36 -54.94
N LEU A 397 -16.49 2.81 -55.93
CA LEU A 397 -17.10 1.48 -55.85
C LEU A 397 -16.10 0.44 -56.37
N ILE A 398 -15.62 -0.42 -55.46
CA ILE A 398 -14.49 -1.32 -55.71
C ILE A 398 -15.01 -2.76 -55.86
N GLU A 399 -14.77 -3.38 -57.01
CA GLU A 399 -15.14 -4.78 -57.26
C GLU A 399 -14.27 -5.75 -56.45
N PRO A 400 -14.79 -6.91 -55.99
CA PRO A 400 -14.00 -7.92 -55.26
C PRO A 400 -12.68 -8.30 -55.96
N GLY A 401 -11.59 -8.35 -55.19
CA GLY A 401 -10.24 -8.56 -55.73
C GLY A 401 -9.12 -8.08 -54.78
N ARG A 402 -7.86 -8.42 -55.13
CA ARG A 402 -6.65 -7.87 -54.50
C ARG A 402 -6.12 -6.70 -55.32
N TYR A 403 -5.93 -5.55 -54.69
CA TYR A 403 -5.41 -4.31 -55.26
C TYR A 403 -4.05 -4.00 -54.64
N ARG A 404 -2.99 -3.99 -55.45
CA ARG A 404 -1.63 -3.69 -55.02
C ARG A 404 -1.15 -2.41 -55.68
N GLU A 405 -1.03 -1.35 -54.89
CA GLU A 405 -0.61 -0.03 -55.38
C GLU A 405 0.92 0.07 -55.48
N ALA A 406 1.40 0.87 -56.45
CA ALA A 406 2.84 0.99 -56.75
C ALA A 406 3.57 2.05 -55.91
N GLY A 407 2.86 2.81 -55.07
CA GLY A 407 3.38 3.91 -54.27
C GLY A 407 2.37 4.36 -53.19
N PRO A 408 2.73 5.34 -52.35
CA PRO A 408 1.85 5.85 -51.27
C PRO A 408 0.47 6.24 -51.79
N LEU A 409 -0.57 5.71 -51.13
CA LEU A 409 -1.96 6.06 -51.40
C LEU A 409 -2.35 7.22 -50.47
N VAL A 410 -2.33 8.45 -51.00
CA VAL A 410 -2.73 9.65 -50.26
C VAL A 410 -4.18 10.00 -50.59
N LEU A 411 -5.01 10.11 -49.55
CA LEU A 411 -6.44 10.36 -49.61
C LEU A 411 -6.73 11.73 -48.98
N SER A 412 -6.92 12.73 -49.84
CA SER A 412 -7.23 14.12 -49.48
C SER A 412 -8.61 14.53 -50.01
N GLY A 413 -9.22 15.56 -49.41
CA GLY A 413 -10.60 15.95 -49.72
C GLY A 413 -11.64 15.05 -49.02
N THR A 414 -12.84 14.90 -49.61
CA THR A 414 -13.87 13.97 -49.09
C THR A 414 -13.92 12.73 -49.98
N VAL A 415 -13.52 11.57 -49.46
CA VAL A 415 -13.38 10.32 -50.24
C VAL A 415 -14.04 9.15 -49.51
N GLU A 416 -14.99 8.49 -50.18
CA GLU A 416 -15.60 7.23 -49.73
C GLU A 416 -15.10 6.08 -50.61
N LEU A 417 -14.53 5.05 -49.99
CA LEU A 417 -14.14 3.79 -50.63
C LEU A 417 -15.08 2.69 -50.14
N ALA A 418 -15.91 2.14 -51.02
CA ALA A 418 -16.91 1.15 -50.67
C ALA A 418 -16.82 -0.09 -51.58
N ARG A 419 -17.11 -1.26 -51.02
CA ARG A 419 -17.21 -2.51 -51.79
C ARG A 419 -18.42 -2.44 -52.74
N ALA A 420 -18.22 -2.77 -54.01
CA ALA A 420 -19.29 -2.92 -54.99
C ALA A 420 -20.07 -4.23 -54.78
N GLU A 421 -21.32 -4.28 -55.23
CA GLU A 421 -22.18 -5.47 -55.15
C GLU A 421 -21.53 -6.70 -55.84
N GLY A 422 -21.54 -7.84 -55.15
CA GLY A 422 -20.95 -9.10 -55.61
C GLY A 422 -20.46 -9.97 -54.44
N GLU A 423 -20.11 -11.22 -54.74
CA GLU A 423 -19.48 -12.14 -53.79
C GLU A 423 -17.95 -11.95 -53.77
N GLY A 424 -17.35 -12.06 -52.58
CA GLY A 424 -15.91 -11.94 -52.36
C GLY A 424 -15.50 -10.67 -51.60
N ARG A 425 -14.23 -10.64 -51.16
CA ARG A 425 -13.64 -9.52 -50.41
C ARG A 425 -12.85 -8.59 -51.32
N VAL A 426 -12.83 -7.31 -50.97
CA VAL A 426 -11.86 -6.34 -51.51
C VAL A 426 -10.69 -6.28 -50.54
N VAL A 427 -9.48 -6.49 -51.05
CA VAL A 427 -8.23 -6.42 -50.28
C VAL A 427 -7.33 -5.37 -50.91
N ILE A 428 -6.96 -4.36 -50.12
CA ILE A 428 -6.04 -3.30 -50.50
C ILE A 428 -4.70 -3.60 -49.83
N GLU A 429 -3.68 -3.93 -50.62
CA GLU A 429 -2.32 -4.18 -50.15
C GLU A 429 -1.53 -2.86 -50.11
N ALA A 430 -1.24 -2.36 -48.90
CA ALA A 430 -0.39 -1.20 -48.69
C ALA A 430 1.08 -1.54 -49.05
N PRO A 431 1.79 -0.68 -49.80
CA PRO A 431 3.14 -0.95 -50.30
C PRO A 431 4.17 -0.99 -49.17
N GLU A 432 5.25 -1.75 -49.39
CA GLU A 432 6.26 -2.10 -48.36
C GLU A 432 6.99 -0.91 -47.70
N GLN A 433 6.84 0.30 -48.24
CA GLN A 433 7.52 1.51 -47.78
C GLN A 433 6.57 2.69 -47.50
N SER A 434 5.23 2.52 -47.58
CA SER A 434 4.30 3.61 -47.33
C SER A 434 2.89 3.16 -46.93
N ALA A 435 2.37 3.85 -45.93
CA ALA A 435 1.00 3.70 -45.45
C ALA A 435 -0.03 4.28 -46.43
N VAL A 436 -1.31 3.92 -46.22
CA VAL A 436 -2.44 4.70 -46.74
C VAL A 436 -2.60 5.94 -45.85
N GLN A 437 -2.37 7.12 -46.43
CA GLN A 437 -2.41 8.41 -45.71
C GLN A 437 -3.76 9.08 -45.88
N CYS A 438 -4.45 9.34 -44.78
CA CYS A 438 -5.80 9.91 -44.74
C CYS A 438 -5.73 11.36 -44.20
N GLU A 439 -5.63 12.32 -45.11
CA GLU A 439 -5.47 13.75 -44.79
C GLU A 439 -6.80 14.51 -44.79
N GLY A 440 -7.81 14.00 -45.50
CA GLY A 440 -9.14 14.59 -45.63
C GLY A 440 -10.20 13.99 -44.71
N HIS A 441 -11.45 13.99 -45.19
CA HIS A 441 -12.54 13.18 -44.63
C HIS A 441 -12.65 11.90 -45.45
N VAL A 442 -12.14 10.79 -44.91
CA VAL A 442 -11.99 9.52 -45.62
C VAL A 442 -12.86 8.46 -44.97
N THR A 443 -13.72 7.81 -45.75
CA THR A 443 -14.56 6.69 -45.31
C THR A 443 -14.16 5.41 -46.04
N PHE A 444 -13.99 4.29 -45.33
CA PHE A 444 -13.90 2.96 -45.92
C PHE A 444 -15.09 2.11 -45.45
N ASP A 445 -15.72 1.38 -46.36
CA ASP A 445 -16.89 0.55 -46.09
C ASP A 445 -16.74 -0.85 -46.70
N SER A 446 -16.76 -1.87 -45.83
CA SER A 446 -16.72 -3.30 -46.20
C SER A 446 -15.41 -3.76 -46.87
N LEU A 447 -14.26 -3.18 -46.45
CA LEU A 447 -12.94 -3.38 -47.07
C LEU A 447 -11.91 -4.06 -46.15
N THR A 448 -11.01 -4.86 -46.72
CA THR A 448 -9.81 -5.38 -46.05
C THR A 448 -8.57 -4.58 -46.44
N LEU A 449 -7.75 -4.19 -45.48
CA LEU A 449 -6.49 -3.45 -45.64
C LEU A 449 -5.33 -4.31 -45.11
N GLU A 450 -4.44 -4.77 -45.98
CA GLU A 450 -3.25 -5.56 -45.62
C GLU A 450 -1.98 -4.70 -45.75
N GLY A 451 -1.17 -4.55 -44.70
CA GLY A 451 0.11 -3.82 -44.79
C GLY A 451 1.33 -4.67 -44.46
N ARG A 452 2.36 -4.58 -45.32
CA ARG A 452 3.60 -5.38 -45.21
C ARG A 452 4.79 -4.51 -44.83
N GLY A 453 5.11 -4.46 -43.54
CA GLY A 453 6.35 -3.83 -43.02
C GLY A 453 6.29 -2.34 -42.66
N ALA A 454 5.30 -1.60 -43.17
CA ALA A 454 5.00 -0.21 -42.78
C ALA A 454 3.66 -0.12 -42.02
N ASP A 455 3.33 1.05 -41.45
CA ASP A 455 2.00 1.36 -40.92
C ASP A 455 0.93 1.10 -42.01
N VAL A 456 -0.21 0.49 -41.68
CA VAL A 456 -1.26 0.25 -42.70
C VAL A 456 -2.02 1.55 -43.01
N LEU A 457 -2.50 2.23 -41.96
CA LEU A 457 -3.22 3.50 -42.03
C LEU A 457 -2.53 4.57 -41.19
N VAL A 458 -2.41 5.78 -41.76
CA VAL A 458 -2.02 6.99 -41.02
C VAL A 458 -3.09 8.05 -41.22
N ALA A 459 -3.71 8.52 -40.13
CA ALA A 459 -4.74 9.54 -40.16
C ALA A 459 -4.22 10.88 -39.63
N THR A 460 -4.40 11.95 -40.40
CA THR A 460 -4.19 13.34 -39.98
C THR A 460 -5.47 14.17 -40.07
N GLY A 461 -6.45 13.72 -40.88
CA GLY A 461 -7.80 14.28 -40.94
C GLY A 461 -8.83 13.43 -40.18
N ARG A 462 -10.03 13.30 -40.74
CA ARG A 462 -11.13 12.47 -40.21
C ARG A 462 -11.21 11.16 -40.97
N LEU A 463 -10.99 10.05 -40.28
CA LEU A 463 -11.06 8.69 -40.81
C LEU A 463 -12.27 7.96 -40.24
N GLU A 464 -13.13 7.43 -41.10
CA GLU A 464 -14.24 6.57 -40.73
C GLU A 464 -14.08 5.18 -41.39
N LEU A 465 -14.21 4.13 -40.58
CA LEU A 465 -14.08 2.73 -41.00
C LEU A 465 -15.33 1.96 -40.58
N ARG A 466 -16.00 1.32 -41.55
CA ARG A 466 -17.24 0.54 -41.35
C ARG A 466 -17.05 -0.86 -41.89
N GLU A 467 -17.32 -1.88 -41.08
CA GLU A 467 -17.22 -3.29 -41.48
C GLU A 467 -15.85 -3.67 -42.09
N CYS A 468 -14.79 -2.96 -41.64
CA CYS A 468 -13.45 -3.07 -42.20
C CYS A 468 -12.54 -4.01 -41.40
N ARG A 469 -11.64 -4.69 -42.11
CA ARG A 469 -10.58 -5.53 -41.53
C ARG A 469 -9.20 -4.95 -41.82
N ILE A 470 -8.42 -4.63 -40.81
CA ILE A 470 -7.04 -4.13 -40.94
C ILE A 470 -6.09 -5.23 -40.47
N GLU A 471 -5.19 -5.67 -41.33
CA GLU A 471 -4.22 -6.72 -41.03
C GLU A 471 -2.80 -6.18 -41.23
N ALA A 472 -2.06 -6.01 -40.13
CA ALA A 472 -0.74 -5.39 -40.14
C ALA A 472 0.36 -6.43 -39.89
N SER A 473 1.25 -6.61 -40.86
CA SER A 473 2.49 -7.36 -40.65
C SER A 473 3.60 -6.51 -40.02
N GLY A 474 3.41 -5.19 -39.93
CA GLY A 474 4.31 -4.22 -39.29
C GLY A 474 4.02 -4.02 -37.80
N GLU A 475 4.41 -2.86 -37.28
CA GLU A 475 4.15 -2.44 -35.88
C GLU A 475 2.74 -1.85 -35.71
N TYR A 476 2.31 -0.96 -36.61
CA TYR A 476 1.05 -0.23 -36.51
C TYR A 476 0.03 -0.70 -37.55
N ALA A 477 -1.19 -0.97 -37.10
CA ALA A 477 -2.36 -1.10 -37.96
C ALA A 477 -2.96 0.27 -38.30
N LEU A 478 -3.05 1.16 -37.31
CA LEU A 478 -3.58 2.51 -37.47
C LEU A 478 -2.82 3.47 -36.56
N ARG A 479 -2.40 4.62 -37.10
CA ARG A 479 -1.78 5.70 -36.31
C ARG A 479 -2.47 7.03 -36.61
N ALA A 480 -3.06 7.64 -35.58
CA ALA A 480 -3.72 8.94 -35.67
C ALA A 480 -2.83 10.03 -35.07
N ALA A 481 -2.58 11.07 -35.87
CA ALA A 481 -1.79 12.23 -35.48
C ALA A 481 -2.64 13.29 -34.75
N GLN A 482 -1.96 14.32 -34.24
CA GLN A 482 -2.61 15.38 -33.46
C GLN A 482 -3.71 16.09 -34.25
N GLY A 483 -4.91 16.15 -33.66
CA GLY A 483 -6.11 16.75 -34.27
C GLY A 483 -6.92 15.81 -35.16
N ALA A 484 -6.48 14.57 -35.40
CA ALA A 484 -7.24 13.60 -36.18
C ALA A 484 -8.50 13.10 -35.44
N GLU A 485 -9.54 12.78 -36.21
CA GLU A 485 -10.76 12.10 -35.75
C GLU A 485 -10.78 10.68 -36.33
N VAL A 486 -10.94 9.65 -35.50
CA VAL A 486 -11.01 8.25 -35.91
C VAL A 486 -12.33 7.64 -35.45
N LEU A 487 -13.14 7.15 -36.40
CA LEU A 487 -14.38 6.44 -36.15
C LEU A 487 -14.22 5.00 -36.64
N LEU A 488 -14.20 4.02 -35.72
CA LEU A 488 -14.18 2.59 -36.06
C LEU A 488 -15.51 1.96 -35.68
N ARG A 489 -16.19 1.36 -36.65
CA ARG A 489 -17.48 0.71 -36.44
C ARG A 489 -17.51 -0.68 -37.05
N ASP A 490 -17.84 -1.68 -36.24
CA ASP A 490 -17.99 -3.07 -36.69
C ASP A 490 -16.69 -3.63 -37.34
N CYS A 491 -15.53 -3.15 -36.88
CA CYS A 491 -14.21 -3.38 -37.48
C CYS A 491 -13.38 -4.48 -36.77
N GLU A 492 -12.38 -5.02 -37.47
CA GLU A 492 -11.42 -6.02 -36.95
C GLU A 492 -9.97 -5.55 -37.23
N VAL A 493 -9.16 -5.39 -36.18
CA VAL A 493 -7.74 -5.01 -36.24
C VAL A 493 -6.89 -6.20 -35.84
N LEU A 494 -5.99 -6.66 -36.71
CA LEU A 494 -5.17 -7.85 -36.50
C LEU A 494 -3.68 -7.56 -36.50
N ALA A 495 -2.99 -8.19 -35.55
CA ALA A 495 -1.54 -8.25 -35.37
C ALA A 495 -0.80 -6.91 -35.09
N GLY A 496 -1.21 -5.79 -35.68
CA GLY A 496 -0.65 -4.46 -35.37
C GLY A 496 -1.36 -3.74 -34.25
N ARG A 497 -0.74 -2.67 -33.74
CA ARG A 497 -1.33 -1.76 -32.75
C ARG A 497 -2.11 -0.61 -33.39
N THR A 498 -3.10 -0.10 -32.68
CA THR A 498 -3.69 1.22 -32.96
C THR A 498 -3.11 2.25 -31.99
N GLU A 499 -2.63 3.38 -32.51
CA GLU A 499 -2.08 4.47 -31.70
C GLU A 499 -2.80 5.80 -31.99
N LEU A 500 -3.27 6.47 -30.94
CA LEU A 500 -3.88 7.80 -30.98
C LEU A 500 -2.98 8.78 -30.23
N VAL A 501 -2.48 9.82 -30.91
CA VAL A 501 -1.58 10.83 -30.33
C VAL A 501 -2.17 12.22 -30.54
N GLY A 502 -2.68 12.84 -29.47
CA GLY A 502 -3.43 14.10 -29.54
C GLY A 502 -4.69 14.05 -30.41
N ALA A 503 -5.34 12.88 -30.52
CA ALA A 503 -6.43 12.59 -31.45
C ALA A 503 -7.73 12.22 -30.71
N THR A 504 -8.86 12.24 -31.42
CA THR A 504 -10.17 11.77 -30.92
C THR A 504 -10.54 10.45 -31.56
N GLY A 505 -10.92 9.45 -30.77
CA GLY A 505 -11.35 8.13 -31.24
C GLY A 505 -12.75 7.75 -30.75
N LEU A 506 -13.64 7.33 -31.66
CA LEU A 506 -14.90 6.68 -31.33
C LEU A 506 -14.89 5.26 -31.91
N LEU A 507 -14.88 4.26 -31.06
CA LEU A 507 -14.77 2.85 -31.43
C LEU A 507 -16.00 2.10 -30.94
N THR A 508 -16.76 1.50 -31.86
CA THR A 508 -17.97 0.74 -31.56
C THR A 508 -17.89 -0.65 -32.18
N ARG A 509 -18.13 -1.70 -31.39
CA ARG A 509 -18.07 -3.12 -31.84
C ARG A 509 -16.81 -3.46 -32.62
N THR A 510 -15.68 -2.89 -32.21
CA THR A 510 -14.37 -3.09 -32.85
C THR A 510 -13.56 -4.14 -32.09
N ARG A 511 -12.93 -5.07 -32.81
CA ARG A 511 -12.16 -6.19 -32.25
C ARG A 511 -10.68 -6.04 -32.55
N PHE A 512 -9.82 -6.13 -31.53
CA PHE A 512 -8.37 -6.16 -31.64
C PHE A 512 -7.88 -7.58 -31.37
N VAL A 513 -7.21 -8.21 -32.34
CA VAL A 513 -6.94 -9.65 -32.33
C VAL A 513 -5.46 -9.96 -32.58
N SER A 514 -4.87 -10.75 -31.68
CA SER A 514 -3.49 -11.26 -31.78
C SER A 514 -2.42 -10.16 -31.93
N CYS A 515 -2.65 -8.98 -31.35
CA CYS A 515 -1.72 -7.84 -31.43
C CYS A 515 -0.33 -8.23 -30.90
N ARG A 516 0.72 -7.91 -31.66
CA ARG A 516 2.10 -8.33 -31.36
C ARG A 516 2.75 -7.54 -30.22
N ASP A 517 2.17 -6.40 -29.90
CA ASP A 517 2.56 -5.48 -28.83
C ASP A 517 1.27 -5.04 -28.10
N HIS A 518 1.03 -3.74 -27.89
CA HIS A 518 -0.20 -3.24 -27.29
C HIS A 518 -1.35 -3.25 -28.32
N ALA A 519 -2.61 -3.44 -27.92
CA ALA A 519 -3.73 -3.39 -28.87
C ALA A 519 -4.15 -1.95 -29.22
N LEU A 520 -4.43 -1.13 -28.21
CA LEU A 520 -4.74 0.30 -28.36
C LEU A 520 -3.89 1.15 -27.41
N VAL A 521 -3.28 2.22 -27.94
CA VAL A 521 -2.43 3.12 -27.17
C VAL A 521 -2.88 4.56 -27.36
N VAL A 522 -3.09 5.28 -26.26
CA VAL A 522 -3.80 6.57 -26.23
C VAL A 522 -2.96 7.59 -25.46
N LYS A 523 -2.37 8.54 -26.20
CA LYS A 523 -1.32 9.44 -25.69
C LYS A 523 -1.63 10.91 -25.96
N GLU A 524 -0.99 11.78 -25.19
CA GLU A 524 -0.83 13.22 -25.47
C GLU A 524 -2.14 14.01 -25.58
N ARG A 525 -3.01 13.89 -24.56
CA ARG A 525 -4.34 14.52 -24.49
C ARG A 525 -5.31 14.01 -25.55
N SER A 526 -5.14 12.77 -25.98
CA SER A 526 -6.16 12.09 -26.79
C SER A 526 -7.43 11.85 -25.97
N GLN A 527 -8.56 11.74 -26.66
CA GLN A 527 -9.85 11.35 -26.09
C GLN A 527 -10.34 10.10 -26.82
N VAL A 528 -10.79 9.07 -26.10
CA VAL A 528 -11.33 7.87 -26.75
C VAL A 528 -12.60 7.36 -26.06
N GLU A 529 -13.58 6.96 -26.86
CA GLU A 529 -14.76 6.23 -26.42
C GLU A 529 -14.73 4.83 -27.05
N LEU A 530 -14.88 3.79 -26.22
CA LEU A 530 -14.99 2.39 -26.63
C LEU A 530 -16.31 1.82 -26.12
N THR A 531 -17.16 1.37 -27.05
CA THR A 531 -18.45 0.73 -26.73
C THR A 531 -18.55 -0.64 -27.40
N ASP A 532 -18.80 -1.69 -26.63
CA ASP A 532 -18.93 -3.09 -27.07
C ASP A 532 -17.69 -3.62 -27.84
N CYS A 533 -16.50 -3.09 -27.55
CA CYS A 533 -15.24 -3.48 -28.20
C CYS A 533 -14.58 -4.68 -27.50
N ALA A 534 -13.77 -5.45 -28.22
CA ALA A 534 -13.06 -6.60 -27.67
C ALA A 534 -11.56 -6.55 -27.96
N VAL A 535 -10.74 -7.00 -27.00
CA VAL A 535 -9.30 -7.25 -27.18
C VAL A 535 -9.02 -8.73 -26.87
N THR A 536 -8.39 -9.44 -27.79
CA THR A 536 -8.12 -10.88 -27.69
C THR A 536 -6.68 -11.22 -28.09
N ASP A 537 -5.98 -11.97 -27.25
CA ASP A 537 -4.63 -12.51 -27.49
C ASP A 537 -3.54 -11.45 -27.77
N SER A 538 -3.65 -10.27 -27.16
CA SER A 538 -2.64 -9.20 -27.25
C SER A 538 -1.38 -9.58 -26.46
N ARG A 539 -0.20 -9.56 -27.07
CA ARG A 539 1.07 -9.90 -26.38
C ARG A 539 1.50 -8.87 -25.34
N GLY A 540 1.18 -7.60 -25.56
CA GLY A 540 1.45 -6.51 -24.64
C GLY A 540 0.21 -6.18 -23.81
N ARG A 541 -0.09 -4.89 -23.74
CA ARG A 541 -1.28 -4.36 -23.06
C ARG A 541 -2.53 -4.47 -23.93
N GLY A 542 -3.70 -4.47 -23.30
CA GLY A 542 -4.95 -4.24 -24.01
C GLY A 542 -5.07 -2.77 -24.40
N ILE A 543 -5.33 -1.92 -23.42
CA ILE A 543 -5.34 -0.46 -23.57
C ILE A 543 -4.24 0.15 -22.70
N ASP A 544 -3.46 1.07 -23.26
CA ASP A 544 -2.44 1.84 -22.56
C ASP A 544 -2.73 3.35 -22.68
N LEU A 545 -3.10 3.97 -21.56
CA LEU A 545 -3.57 5.36 -21.45
C LEU A 545 -2.54 6.24 -20.75
N THR A 546 -2.05 7.27 -21.43
CA THR A 546 -1.01 8.18 -20.94
C THR A 546 -1.41 9.64 -21.19
N ARG A 547 -1.52 10.47 -20.13
CA ARG A 547 -1.90 11.90 -20.21
C ARG A 547 -3.16 12.16 -21.06
N SER A 548 -4.15 11.28 -21.01
CA SER A 548 -5.30 11.22 -21.93
C SER A 548 -6.58 10.81 -21.20
N THR A 549 -7.74 10.93 -21.85
CA THR A 549 -9.04 10.53 -21.27
C THR A 549 -9.68 9.40 -22.05
N ALA A 550 -10.32 8.45 -21.35
CA ALA A 550 -11.06 7.36 -21.99
C ALA A 550 -12.40 7.04 -21.32
N GLU A 551 -13.36 6.61 -22.14
CA GLU A 551 -14.60 5.98 -21.71
C GLU A 551 -14.68 4.58 -22.33
N ILE A 552 -14.94 3.56 -21.50
CA ILE A 552 -14.90 2.14 -21.87
C ILE A 552 -16.17 1.47 -21.33
N ARG A 553 -17.07 1.07 -22.22
CA ARG A 553 -18.40 0.52 -21.89
C ARG A 553 -18.63 -0.83 -22.56
N GLY A 554 -19.02 -1.84 -21.79
CA GLY A 554 -19.41 -3.16 -22.32
C GLY A 554 -18.27 -3.92 -23.01
N CYS A 555 -17.01 -3.57 -22.75
CA CYS A 555 -15.86 -4.12 -23.48
C CYS A 555 -15.33 -5.42 -22.85
N GLU A 556 -14.82 -6.31 -23.70
CA GLU A 556 -14.20 -7.59 -23.30
C GLU A 556 -12.67 -7.56 -23.52
N PHE A 557 -11.90 -8.05 -22.55
CA PHE A 557 -10.45 -8.20 -22.63
C PHE A 557 -10.07 -9.63 -22.27
N ARG A 558 -9.40 -10.32 -23.19
CA ARG A 558 -9.02 -11.72 -23.01
C ARG A 558 -7.59 -12.00 -23.47
N GLY A 559 -6.84 -12.76 -22.68
CA GLY A 559 -5.53 -13.30 -23.09
C GLY A 559 -4.44 -12.24 -23.28
N THR A 560 -4.46 -11.14 -22.51
CA THR A 560 -3.44 -10.09 -22.62
C THR A 560 -2.15 -10.45 -21.87
N GLY A 561 -0.99 -10.36 -22.53
CA GLY A 561 0.32 -10.78 -22.02
C GLY A 561 0.97 -9.87 -20.96
N ASP A 562 0.52 -8.63 -20.84
CA ASP A 562 0.80 -7.74 -19.71
C ASP A 562 -0.51 -7.37 -18.99
N THR A 563 -0.98 -6.13 -19.20
CA THR A 563 -2.08 -5.53 -18.45
C THR A 563 -3.27 -5.26 -19.36
N ALA A 564 -4.49 -5.58 -18.96
CA ALA A 564 -5.66 -5.39 -19.83
C ALA A 564 -6.01 -3.91 -20.02
N VAL A 565 -6.08 -3.12 -18.94
CA VAL A 565 -6.18 -1.65 -19.02
C VAL A 565 -5.16 -0.99 -18.08
N ALA A 566 -4.20 -0.27 -18.65
CA ALA A 566 -3.18 0.50 -17.93
C ALA A 566 -3.46 2.00 -18.06
N VAL A 567 -3.46 2.71 -16.93
CA VAL A 567 -3.79 4.14 -16.82
C VAL A 567 -2.64 4.84 -16.10
N GLY A 568 -2.01 5.82 -16.75
CA GLY A 568 -0.81 6.48 -16.25
C GLY A 568 -0.73 7.97 -16.57
N ASP A 569 0.22 8.65 -15.90
CA ASP A 569 0.58 10.05 -16.18
C ASP A 569 -0.62 11.01 -16.08
N HIS A 570 -1.34 11.01 -14.96
CA HIS A 570 -2.55 11.82 -14.76
C HIS A 570 -3.68 11.55 -15.79
N ALA A 571 -3.67 10.42 -16.50
CA ALA A 571 -4.80 10.00 -17.32
C ALA A 571 -6.06 9.75 -16.46
N GLU A 572 -7.23 9.97 -17.06
CA GLU A 572 -8.53 9.72 -16.42
C GLU A 572 -9.35 8.74 -17.26
N VAL A 573 -9.98 7.74 -16.64
CA VAL A 573 -10.81 6.75 -17.35
C VAL A 573 -12.14 6.50 -16.65
N GLN A 574 -13.18 6.23 -17.44
CA GLN A 574 -14.43 5.62 -16.97
C GLN A 574 -14.56 4.22 -17.57
N ILE A 575 -14.74 3.21 -16.73
CA ILE A 575 -14.90 1.80 -17.11
C ILE A 575 -16.22 1.30 -16.53
N VAL A 576 -17.14 0.85 -17.37
CA VAL A 576 -18.50 0.41 -16.96
C VAL A 576 -18.87 -0.89 -17.65
N GLY A 577 -19.32 -1.89 -16.88
CA GLY A 577 -19.88 -3.14 -17.43
C GLY A 577 -18.88 -3.98 -18.23
N CYS A 578 -17.59 -3.87 -17.94
CA CYS A 578 -16.53 -4.54 -18.70
C CYS A 578 -16.18 -5.92 -18.13
N ARG A 579 -15.63 -6.78 -18.99
CA ARG A 579 -15.23 -8.15 -18.65
C ARG A 579 -13.76 -8.36 -18.99
N ILE A 580 -12.97 -8.82 -18.02
CA ILE A 580 -11.52 -9.02 -18.15
C ILE A 580 -11.18 -10.43 -17.69
N ASP A 581 -10.75 -11.30 -18.60
CA ASP A 581 -10.45 -12.71 -18.36
C ASP A 581 -9.03 -13.10 -18.82
N GLU A 582 -8.44 -14.11 -18.17
CA GLU A 582 -7.22 -14.80 -18.63
C GLU A 582 -6.02 -13.85 -18.86
N VAL A 583 -5.90 -12.82 -18.03
CA VAL A 583 -4.81 -11.84 -18.11
C VAL A 583 -3.52 -12.38 -17.47
N HIS A 584 -2.38 -12.15 -18.13
CA HIS A 584 -1.10 -12.62 -17.62
C HIS A 584 -0.61 -11.83 -16.40
N ALA A 585 -0.54 -10.49 -16.44
CA ALA A 585 -0.11 -9.69 -15.29
C ALA A 585 -1.31 -9.08 -14.53
N THR A 586 -1.82 -7.93 -14.97
CA THR A 586 -2.77 -7.14 -14.18
C THR A 586 -4.06 -6.85 -14.94
N GLY A 587 -5.22 -7.01 -14.33
CA GLY A 587 -6.49 -6.63 -14.96
C GLY A 587 -6.59 -5.13 -15.19
N LEU A 588 -6.62 -4.37 -14.10
CA LEU A 588 -6.71 -2.91 -14.11
C LEU A 588 -5.52 -2.31 -13.35
N ALA A 589 -4.75 -1.43 -14.00
CA ALA A 589 -3.61 -0.76 -13.37
C ALA A 589 -3.76 0.77 -13.42
N PHE A 590 -3.70 1.41 -12.25
CA PHE A 590 -3.69 2.86 -12.09
C PHE A 590 -2.36 3.30 -11.46
N ASP A 591 -1.54 4.03 -12.23
CA ASP A 591 -0.21 4.48 -11.83
C ASP A 591 -0.04 6.00 -12.02
N ARG A 592 1.00 6.58 -11.42
CA ARG A 592 1.48 7.96 -11.62
C ARG A 592 0.35 9.00 -11.64
N GLN A 593 -0.32 9.12 -10.50
CA GLN A 593 -1.37 10.12 -10.23
C GLN A 593 -2.56 10.10 -11.21
N SER A 594 -2.79 8.97 -11.89
CA SER A 594 -4.01 8.72 -12.67
C SER A 594 -5.25 8.61 -11.78
N ARG A 595 -6.41 8.76 -12.41
CA ARG A 595 -7.72 8.72 -11.76
C ARG A 595 -8.72 7.98 -12.63
N GLY A 596 -9.89 7.70 -12.07
CA GLY A 596 -10.99 7.17 -12.86
C GLY A 596 -12.11 6.58 -12.03
N THR A 597 -13.15 6.13 -12.70
CA THR A 597 -14.24 5.34 -12.13
C THR A 597 -14.28 3.98 -12.79
N VAL A 598 -14.34 2.92 -12.00
CA VAL A 598 -14.57 1.55 -12.46
C VAL A 598 -15.84 1.04 -11.80
N GLN A 599 -16.77 0.54 -12.61
CA GLN A 599 -18.11 0.15 -12.17
C GLN A 599 -18.55 -1.15 -12.87
N ASP A 600 -19.30 -1.99 -12.15
CA ASP A 600 -19.98 -3.19 -12.67
C ASP A 600 -19.05 -4.08 -13.52
N THR A 601 -17.77 -4.11 -13.16
CA THR A 601 -16.68 -4.71 -13.97
C THR A 601 -16.16 -5.96 -13.28
N THR A 602 -15.98 -7.02 -14.06
CA THR A 602 -15.44 -8.31 -13.57
C THR A 602 -14.03 -8.52 -14.09
N VAL A 603 -13.10 -8.81 -13.19
CA VAL A 603 -11.73 -9.25 -13.49
C VAL A 603 -11.54 -10.66 -12.97
N ASN A 604 -11.13 -11.58 -13.84
CA ASN A 604 -11.05 -13.01 -13.57
C ASN A 604 -9.72 -13.60 -14.06
N GLY A 605 -9.05 -14.38 -13.21
CA GLY A 605 -7.86 -15.15 -13.58
C GLY A 605 -6.57 -14.35 -13.79
N ALA A 606 -6.56 -13.03 -13.55
CA ALA A 606 -5.35 -12.18 -13.58
C ALA A 606 -4.33 -12.58 -12.49
N ALA A 607 -3.06 -12.15 -12.56
CA ALA A 607 -2.16 -12.29 -11.41
C ALA A 607 -2.55 -11.28 -10.31
N THR A 608 -2.75 -10.02 -10.71
CA THR A 608 -3.32 -8.96 -9.88
C THR A 608 -4.63 -8.47 -10.50
N GLY A 609 -5.73 -8.42 -9.73
CA GLY A 609 -7.02 -7.93 -10.25
C GLY A 609 -7.02 -6.42 -10.51
N LEU A 610 -6.80 -5.65 -9.45
CA LEU A 610 -6.63 -4.20 -9.46
C LEU A 610 -5.29 -3.82 -8.81
N TYR A 611 -4.51 -2.98 -9.50
CA TYR A 611 -3.25 -2.43 -9.01
C TYR A 611 -3.32 -0.90 -8.98
N VAL A 612 -2.96 -0.29 -7.84
CA VAL A 612 -3.03 1.16 -7.64
C VAL A 612 -1.73 1.67 -7.00
N ALA A 613 -1.02 2.55 -7.70
CA ALA A 613 0.32 2.97 -7.32
C ALA A 613 0.63 4.46 -7.58
N ARG A 614 1.73 4.94 -6.98
CA ARG A 614 2.36 6.26 -7.23
C ARG A 614 1.38 7.42 -7.18
N GLY A 615 0.57 7.45 -6.12
CA GLY A 615 -0.39 8.52 -5.85
C GLY A 615 -1.58 8.59 -6.82
N ALA A 616 -1.85 7.53 -7.60
CA ALA A 616 -3.13 7.37 -8.28
C ALA A 616 -4.30 7.32 -7.29
N ASP A 617 -5.52 7.63 -7.75
CA ASP A 617 -6.73 7.72 -6.92
C ASP A 617 -8.02 7.32 -7.69
N PRO A 618 -8.19 6.02 -8.05
CA PRO A 618 -9.40 5.52 -8.68
C PRO A 618 -10.54 5.27 -7.67
N ARG A 619 -11.77 5.42 -8.15
CA ARG A 619 -12.99 4.99 -7.46
C ARG A 619 -13.50 3.72 -8.13
N VAL A 620 -13.63 2.65 -7.37
CA VAL A 620 -14.01 1.32 -7.87
C VAL A 620 -15.24 0.87 -7.11
N ARG A 621 -16.32 0.57 -7.82
CA ARG A 621 -17.59 0.19 -7.19
C ARG A 621 -18.28 -0.98 -7.86
N ASP A 622 -18.95 -1.80 -7.06
CA ASP A 622 -19.79 -2.91 -7.57
C ASP A 622 -19.01 -3.91 -8.47
N CYS A 623 -17.68 -3.99 -8.31
CA CYS A 623 -16.78 -4.83 -9.11
C CYS A 623 -16.49 -6.19 -8.46
N LEU A 624 -16.13 -7.18 -9.29
CA LEU A 624 -15.70 -8.52 -8.85
C LEU A 624 -14.25 -8.80 -9.30
N PHE A 625 -13.40 -9.19 -8.36
CA PHE A 625 -12.02 -9.64 -8.60
C PHE A 625 -11.90 -11.12 -8.21
N ALA A 626 -12.02 -12.01 -9.19
CA ALA A 626 -12.12 -13.45 -8.99
C ALA A 626 -10.84 -14.19 -9.44
N HIS A 627 -10.52 -15.30 -8.77
CA HIS A 627 -9.45 -16.25 -9.16
C HIS A 627 -8.09 -15.60 -9.45
N CYS A 628 -7.76 -14.54 -8.71
CA CYS A 628 -6.53 -13.78 -8.93
C CYS A 628 -5.32 -14.55 -8.38
N ARG A 629 -4.36 -14.87 -9.24
CA ARG A 629 -3.28 -15.84 -8.95
C ARG A 629 -2.31 -15.38 -7.85
N ALA A 630 -2.18 -14.07 -7.63
CA ALA A 630 -1.47 -13.50 -6.50
C ALA A 630 -2.44 -12.71 -5.59
N SER A 631 -2.92 -11.54 -6.03
CA SER A 631 -3.76 -10.67 -5.19
C SER A 631 -4.97 -10.12 -5.92
N GLY A 632 -6.11 -9.99 -5.23
CA GLY A 632 -7.30 -9.37 -5.83
C GLY A 632 -7.10 -7.88 -6.05
N VAL A 633 -6.70 -7.16 -5.00
CA VAL A 633 -6.43 -5.72 -5.01
C VAL A 633 -5.04 -5.47 -4.40
N VAL A 634 -4.26 -4.59 -5.02
CA VAL A 634 -2.95 -4.12 -4.52
C VAL A 634 -2.94 -2.59 -4.53
N VAL A 635 -2.59 -1.98 -3.39
CA VAL A 635 -2.45 -0.53 -3.24
C VAL A 635 -1.11 -0.20 -2.60
N GLU A 636 -0.20 0.42 -3.36
CA GLU A 636 1.17 0.68 -2.93
C GLU A 636 1.73 2.03 -3.41
N ASP A 637 2.97 2.36 -3.07
CA ASP A 637 3.67 3.59 -3.49
C ASP A 637 2.85 4.89 -3.32
N GLN A 638 2.31 5.14 -2.11
CA GLN A 638 1.40 6.28 -1.84
C GLN A 638 0.09 6.28 -2.65
N GLY A 639 -0.24 5.17 -3.31
CA GLY A 639 -1.51 4.93 -3.99
C GLY A 639 -2.69 5.15 -3.04
N ARG A 640 -3.69 5.85 -3.53
CA ARG A 640 -4.96 6.11 -2.88
C ARG A 640 -6.02 5.40 -3.70
N GLY A 641 -7.15 5.07 -3.11
CA GLY A 641 -8.20 4.41 -3.86
C GLY A 641 -9.39 4.13 -2.99
N ARG A 642 -10.57 4.22 -3.59
CA ARG A 642 -11.83 4.03 -2.89
C ARG A 642 -12.56 2.83 -3.47
N LEU A 643 -12.73 1.79 -2.67
CA LEU A 643 -13.46 0.58 -3.05
C LEU A 643 -14.80 0.56 -2.31
N GLU A 644 -15.90 0.54 -3.06
CA GLU A 644 -17.26 0.53 -2.52
C GLU A 644 -18.05 -0.68 -3.05
N LYS A 645 -18.54 -1.57 -2.17
CA LYS A 645 -19.34 -2.76 -2.56
C LYS A 645 -18.63 -3.76 -3.49
N CYS A 646 -17.30 -3.74 -3.53
CA CYS A 646 -16.52 -4.67 -4.34
C CYS A 646 -16.40 -6.05 -3.67
N ARG A 647 -16.25 -7.09 -4.49
CA ARG A 647 -16.00 -8.46 -4.04
C ARG A 647 -14.64 -8.96 -4.53
N VAL A 648 -13.91 -9.63 -3.66
CA VAL A 648 -12.67 -10.35 -3.99
C VAL A 648 -12.83 -11.82 -3.60
N GLU A 649 -12.66 -12.72 -4.55
CA GLU A 649 -12.94 -14.16 -4.35
C GLU A 649 -11.80 -15.00 -4.93
N ASN A 650 -11.36 -16.03 -4.20
CA ASN A 650 -10.34 -16.98 -4.67
C ASN A 650 -8.97 -16.34 -5.00
N ALA A 651 -8.47 -15.46 -4.11
CA ALA A 651 -7.16 -14.83 -4.26
C ALA A 651 -6.02 -15.72 -3.73
N GLY A 652 -4.98 -15.93 -4.55
CA GLY A 652 -3.91 -16.90 -4.28
C GLY A 652 -2.96 -16.55 -3.12
N GLN A 653 -2.89 -15.29 -2.68
CA GLN A 653 -2.05 -14.83 -1.56
C GLN A 653 -2.78 -13.82 -0.66
N SER A 654 -3.36 -12.75 -1.23
CA SER A 654 -4.10 -11.76 -0.44
C SER A 654 -5.30 -11.21 -1.20
N GLY A 655 -6.46 -11.12 -0.54
CA GLY A 655 -7.62 -10.47 -1.13
C GLY A 655 -7.36 -8.99 -1.43
N ILE A 656 -6.98 -8.24 -0.39
CA ILE A 656 -6.53 -6.85 -0.49
C ILE A 656 -5.14 -6.74 0.14
N SER A 657 -4.15 -6.30 -0.62
CA SER A 657 -2.79 -6.02 -0.15
C SER A 657 -2.51 -4.53 -0.18
N VAL A 658 -2.02 -3.97 0.92
CA VAL A 658 -1.67 -2.55 1.05
C VAL A 658 -0.23 -2.44 1.54
N ALA A 659 0.64 -1.86 0.72
CA ALA A 659 2.09 -1.83 0.94
C ALA A 659 2.68 -0.43 0.74
N SER A 660 3.96 -0.23 1.07
CA SER A 660 4.77 0.94 0.64
C SER A 660 4.10 2.31 0.81
N GLY A 661 3.40 2.51 1.93
CA GLY A 661 2.69 3.74 2.26
C GLY A 661 1.40 4.00 1.46
N GLY A 662 0.78 2.99 0.85
CA GLY A 662 -0.57 3.05 0.31
C GLY A 662 -1.60 3.47 1.37
N ILE A 663 -2.71 4.08 0.92
CA ILE A 663 -3.77 4.65 1.77
C ILE A 663 -5.15 4.47 1.11
N PRO A 664 -5.68 3.23 0.96
CA PRO A 664 -7.03 3.01 0.47
C PRO A 664 -8.10 3.25 1.54
N ALA A 665 -9.31 3.54 1.06
CA ALA A 665 -10.55 3.47 1.82
C ALA A 665 -11.42 2.35 1.22
N VAL A 666 -11.80 1.36 2.03
CA VAL A 666 -12.54 0.16 1.61
C VAL A 666 -13.85 0.10 2.38
N HIS A 667 -14.98 0.02 1.68
CA HIS A 667 -16.29 0.29 2.24
C HIS A 667 -17.37 -0.66 1.71
N ASP A 668 -18.10 -1.34 2.60
CA ASP A 668 -19.17 -2.30 2.24
C ASP A 668 -18.70 -3.47 1.32
N CYS A 669 -17.40 -3.76 1.29
CA CYS A 669 -16.80 -4.81 0.45
C CYS A 669 -16.86 -6.21 1.08
N ALA A 670 -16.58 -7.26 0.28
CA ALA A 670 -16.39 -8.63 0.78
C ALA A 670 -15.13 -9.30 0.20
N VAL A 671 -14.47 -10.13 1.01
CA VAL A 671 -13.29 -10.93 0.62
C VAL A 671 -13.48 -12.39 1.06
N ALA A 672 -13.33 -13.33 0.13
CA ALA A 672 -13.66 -14.74 0.37
C ALA A 672 -12.66 -15.73 -0.27
N PHE A 673 -12.56 -16.92 0.32
CA PHE A 673 -11.88 -18.10 -0.25
C PHE A 673 -10.40 -17.87 -0.60
N GLY A 674 -9.66 -17.16 0.26
CA GLY A 674 -8.26 -16.77 0.02
C GLY A 674 -7.29 -17.36 1.05
N VAL A 675 -6.01 -16.96 0.94
CA VAL A 675 -5.02 -17.22 2.00
C VAL A 675 -5.18 -16.21 3.13
N THR A 676 -4.91 -14.93 2.86
CA THR A 676 -5.15 -13.82 3.80
C THR A 676 -6.19 -12.87 3.22
N GLY A 677 -7.16 -12.42 4.01
CA GLY A 677 -8.20 -11.52 3.53
C GLY A 677 -7.66 -10.12 3.18
N VAL A 678 -7.11 -9.45 4.19
CA VAL A 678 -6.44 -8.14 4.06
C VAL A 678 -5.04 -8.22 4.64
N THR A 679 -4.04 -7.73 3.92
CA THR A 679 -2.65 -7.58 4.38
C THR A 679 -2.26 -6.10 4.32
N VAL A 680 -1.73 -5.54 5.40
CA VAL A 680 -1.21 -4.15 5.44
C VAL A 680 0.22 -4.14 5.98
N HIS A 681 1.17 -3.58 5.21
CA HIS A 681 2.60 -3.52 5.56
C HIS A 681 3.19 -2.14 5.25
N LYS A 682 3.82 -1.49 6.23
CA LYS A 682 4.38 -0.12 6.11
C LYS A 682 3.41 0.89 5.47
N ALA A 683 2.12 0.76 5.76
CA ALA A 683 1.05 1.47 5.06
C ALA A 683 -0.10 1.89 5.97
N ARG A 684 -1.14 2.52 5.42
CA ARG A 684 -2.35 2.91 6.16
C ARG A 684 -3.60 2.42 5.44
N GLY A 685 -4.72 2.30 6.15
CA GLY A 685 -5.99 1.99 5.53
C GLY A 685 -7.19 2.20 6.45
N ASP A 686 -8.32 2.56 5.83
CA ASP A 686 -9.64 2.59 6.45
C ASP A 686 -10.47 1.46 5.83
N PHE A 687 -10.96 0.54 6.68
CA PHE A 687 -11.80 -0.58 6.28
C PHE A 687 -13.09 -0.55 7.10
N THR A 688 -14.19 -0.14 6.43
CA THR A 688 -15.51 0.04 7.04
C THR A 688 -16.53 -0.93 6.44
N ARG A 689 -17.26 -1.67 7.28
CA ARG A 689 -18.24 -2.71 6.88
C ARG A 689 -17.70 -3.79 5.93
N LEU A 690 -16.38 -4.04 5.98
CA LEU A 690 -15.76 -5.12 5.25
C LEU A 690 -16.15 -6.48 5.86
N ARG A 691 -16.57 -7.41 4.99
CA ARG A 691 -16.79 -8.82 5.33
C ARG A 691 -15.60 -9.64 4.85
N VAL A 692 -15.04 -10.48 5.70
CA VAL A 692 -13.97 -11.41 5.31
C VAL A 692 -14.35 -12.80 5.79
N HIS A 693 -14.39 -13.78 4.89
CA HIS A 693 -14.69 -15.16 5.29
C HIS A 693 -13.89 -16.21 4.54
N ASP A 694 -13.83 -17.42 5.12
CA ASP A 694 -13.22 -18.61 4.51
C ASP A 694 -11.77 -18.37 4.05
N GLN A 695 -10.93 -17.85 4.97
CA GLN A 695 -9.50 -17.62 4.74
C GLN A 695 -8.65 -18.71 5.39
N SER A 696 -7.67 -19.27 4.68
CA SER A 696 -6.81 -20.32 5.25
C SER A 696 -5.79 -19.80 6.27
N ALA A 697 -5.54 -18.49 6.29
CA ALA A 697 -4.76 -17.77 7.28
C ALA A 697 -5.62 -16.66 7.94
N SER A 698 -5.07 -15.47 8.15
CA SER A 698 -5.74 -14.40 8.90
C SER A 698 -6.79 -13.66 8.04
N ALA A 699 -7.88 -13.21 8.66
CA ALA A 699 -8.87 -12.38 7.97
C ALA A 699 -8.29 -10.97 7.70
N VAL A 700 -7.62 -10.38 8.69
CA VAL A 700 -6.84 -9.13 8.57
C VAL A 700 -5.47 -9.30 9.24
N ALA A 701 -4.40 -9.07 8.50
CA ALA A 701 -3.02 -9.08 8.97
C ALA A 701 -2.36 -7.70 8.80
N VAL A 702 -1.89 -7.10 9.90
CA VAL A 702 -1.29 -5.76 9.91
C VAL A 702 0.13 -5.83 10.48
N GLN A 703 1.07 -5.28 9.74
CA GLN A 703 2.49 -5.57 9.86
C GLN A 703 3.32 -4.27 9.82
N GLU A 704 4.44 -4.25 10.54
CA GLU A 704 5.53 -3.25 10.49
C GLU A 704 5.11 -1.80 10.14
N GLY A 705 4.98 -0.93 11.15
CA GLY A 705 4.80 0.52 10.96
C GLY A 705 3.46 0.93 10.34
N SER A 706 2.49 0.02 10.28
CA SER A 706 1.18 0.27 9.68
C SER A 706 0.17 0.86 10.67
N VAL A 707 -0.72 1.71 10.18
CA VAL A 707 -1.81 2.32 10.97
C VAL A 707 -3.14 2.06 10.29
N VAL A 708 -4.03 1.30 10.94
CA VAL A 708 -5.27 0.80 10.31
C VAL A 708 -6.48 1.04 11.19
N GLU A 709 -7.54 1.59 10.58
CA GLU A 709 -8.86 1.74 11.19
C GLU A 709 -9.82 0.69 10.61
N LEU A 710 -10.49 -0.04 11.50
CA LEU A 710 -11.30 -1.22 11.23
C LEU A 710 -12.69 -1.04 11.88
N THR A 711 -13.70 -0.72 11.10
CA THR A 711 -15.02 -0.30 11.58
C THR A 711 -16.13 -1.23 11.08
N GLU A 712 -17.02 -1.70 11.96
CA GLU A 712 -18.20 -2.54 11.62
C GLU A 712 -17.85 -3.83 10.85
N LEU A 713 -16.69 -4.44 11.13
CA LEU A 713 -16.22 -5.64 10.42
C LEU A 713 -17.04 -6.88 10.74
N ARG A 714 -17.12 -7.82 9.77
CA ARG A 714 -17.56 -9.21 10.00
C ARG A 714 -16.51 -10.18 9.49
N LEU A 715 -15.89 -10.95 10.39
CA LEU A 715 -14.80 -11.87 10.10
C LEU A 715 -15.22 -13.30 10.49
N GLU A 716 -15.23 -14.25 9.56
CA GLU A 716 -15.87 -15.57 9.76
C GLU A 716 -15.06 -16.73 9.15
N ARG A 717 -14.93 -17.88 9.84
CA ARG A 717 -14.23 -19.08 9.28
C ARG A 717 -12.81 -18.77 8.75
N CYS A 718 -12.00 -18.11 9.57
CA CYS A 718 -10.60 -17.80 9.29
C CYS A 718 -9.69 -18.52 10.29
N LYS A 719 -8.37 -18.55 10.08
CA LYS A 719 -7.45 -19.00 11.12
C LYS A 719 -7.44 -18.02 12.29
N ASP A 720 -7.10 -16.77 12.01
CA ASP A 720 -7.08 -15.67 12.97
C ASP A 720 -8.00 -14.56 12.45
N GLY A 721 -8.73 -13.87 13.34
CA GLY A 721 -9.57 -12.73 12.96
C GLY A 721 -8.73 -11.54 12.53
N VAL A 722 -8.17 -10.83 13.52
CA VAL A 722 -7.23 -9.73 13.30
C VAL A 722 -5.88 -10.04 13.94
N PHE A 723 -4.80 -9.95 13.18
CA PHE A 723 -3.43 -10.20 13.64
C PHE A 723 -2.54 -8.97 13.40
N GLY A 724 -2.08 -8.34 14.49
CA GLY A 724 -1.12 -7.24 14.48
C GLY A 724 0.26 -7.69 14.96
N HIS A 725 1.30 -7.54 14.15
CA HIS A 725 2.68 -7.91 14.51
C HIS A 725 3.74 -6.92 14.00
N GLY A 726 4.92 -6.95 14.62
CA GLY A 726 6.01 -6.02 14.34
C GLY A 726 5.91 -4.68 15.07
N THR A 727 6.92 -3.83 14.85
CA THR A 727 7.06 -2.54 15.53
C THR A 727 6.26 -1.44 14.85
N GLY A 728 5.72 -0.49 15.63
CA GLY A 728 4.99 0.67 15.10
C GLY A 728 3.60 0.38 14.53
N VAL A 729 3.10 -0.85 14.65
CA VAL A 729 1.72 -1.19 14.28
C VAL A 729 0.72 -0.57 15.25
N THR A 730 -0.27 0.13 14.70
CA THR A 730 -1.40 0.72 15.46
C THR A 730 -2.72 0.31 14.81
N LEU A 731 -3.60 -0.29 15.61
CA LEU A 731 -4.92 -0.77 15.21
C LEU A 731 -6.01 -0.04 15.98
N ARG A 732 -7.10 0.30 15.28
CA ARG A 732 -8.37 0.69 15.92
C ARG A 732 -9.49 -0.19 15.39
N LEU A 733 -10.12 -0.95 16.27
CA LEU A 733 -11.27 -1.80 15.99
C LEU A 733 -12.51 -1.21 16.67
N VAL A 734 -13.58 -0.96 15.91
CA VAL A 734 -14.86 -0.46 16.44
C VAL A 734 -16.00 -1.30 15.86
N GLY A 735 -16.78 -1.96 16.72
CA GLY A 735 -17.97 -2.73 16.28
C GLY A 735 -17.65 -3.97 15.43
N ALA A 736 -16.48 -4.60 15.62
CA ALA A 736 -16.07 -5.77 14.86
C ALA A 736 -16.66 -7.07 15.43
N VAL A 737 -17.20 -7.92 14.58
CA VAL A 737 -17.72 -9.25 14.93
C VAL A 737 -16.84 -10.33 14.29
N VAL A 738 -16.29 -11.22 15.11
CA VAL A 738 -15.39 -12.31 14.70
C VAL A 738 -16.01 -13.64 15.11
N THR A 739 -16.19 -14.57 14.17
CA THR A 739 -16.90 -15.84 14.42
C THR A 739 -16.17 -17.05 13.82
N ASP A 740 -16.21 -18.19 14.52
CA ASP A 740 -15.74 -19.49 14.02
C ASP A 740 -14.28 -19.48 13.51
N VAL A 741 -13.39 -18.78 14.23
CA VAL A 741 -11.95 -18.74 13.91
C VAL A 741 -11.22 -19.93 14.52
N SER A 742 -10.31 -20.58 13.78
CA SER A 742 -9.67 -21.83 14.26
C SER A 742 -8.54 -21.61 15.27
N ALA A 743 -7.97 -20.40 15.35
CA ALA A 743 -6.99 -19.99 16.35
C ALA A 743 -7.53 -18.84 17.21
N SER A 744 -7.29 -17.57 16.87
CA SER A 744 -7.61 -16.44 17.76
C SER A 744 -8.46 -15.33 17.13
N GLY A 745 -9.28 -14.65 17.94
CA GLY A 745 -10.11 -13.53 17.50
C GLY A 745 -9.30 -12.27 17.18
N LEU A 746 -8.58 -11.76 18.18
CA LEU A 746 -7.59 -10.67 18.05
C LEU A 746 -6.25 -11.12 18.61
N VAL A 747 -5.18 -10.99 17.81
CA VAL A 747 -3.80 -11.31 18.20
C VAL A 747 -2.92 -10.07 18.08
N LEU A 748 -2.18 -9.75 19.13
CA LEU A 748 -1.14 -8.72 19.13
C LEU A 748 0.20 -9.32 19.55
N GLN A 749 1.25 -9.02 18.76
CA GLN A 749 2.59 -9.55 18.96
C GLN A 749 3.64 -8.42 18.88
N ASP A 750 4.88 -8.71 19.31
CA ASP A 750 6.02 -7.79 19.33
C ASP A 750 5.75 -6.51 20.13
N ALA A 751 5.53 -5.38 19.44
CA ALA A 751 5.23 -4.06 20.03
C ALA A 751 3.98 -3.43 19.39
N ALA A 752 3.12 -4.25 18.79
CA ALA A 752 1.85 -3.82 18.21
C ALA A 752 0.91 -3.24 19.27
N ARG A 753 0.11 -2.25 18.87
CA ARG A 753 -0.86 -1.58 19.74
C ARG A 753 -2.25 -1.66 19.13
N ALA A 754 -3.26 -1.98 19.93
CA ALA A 754 -4.65 -1.92 19.49
C ALA A 754 -5.56 -1.20 20.50
N THR A 755 -6.56 -0.55 19.93
CA THR A 755 -7.78 -0.10 20.62
C THR A 755 -8.94 -0.93 20.09
N ALA A 756 -9.78 -1.45 20.97
CA ALA A 756 -10.92 -2.32 20.62
C ALA A 756 -12.18 -1.86 21.36
N GLU A 757 -13.16 -1.33 20.65
CA GLU A 757 -14.43 -0.83 21.17
C GLU A 757 -15.58 -1.67 20.60
N HIS A 758 -16.46 -2.22 21.44
CA HIS A 758 -17.62 -3.02 21.00
C HIS A 758 -17.25 -4.21 20.09
N VAL A 759 -16.16 -4.92 20.42
CA VAL A 759 -15.71 -6.10 19.65
C VAL A 759 -16.33 -7.37 20.24
N THR A 760 -16.96 -8.17 19.37
CA THR A 760 -17.51 -9.48 19.69
C THR A 760 -16.69 -10.59 19.05
N VAL A 761 -16.27 -11.59 19.84
CA VAL A 761 -15.60 -12.80 19.34
C VAL A 761 -16.40 -14.03 19.76
N GLU A 762 -16.84 -14.86 18.82
CA GLU A 762 -17.57 -16.11 19.09
C GLU A 762 -16.82 -17.33 18.55
N ARG A 763 -16.81 -18.41 19.33
CA ARG A 763 -16.32 -19.74 18.91
C ARG A 763 -14.89 -19.73 18.38
N ALA A 764 -14.00 -18.99 19.04
CA ALA A 764 -12.57 -19.00 18.74
C ALA A 764 -11.93 -20.32 19.20
N GLY A 765 -11.17 -20.98 18.33
CA GLY A 765 -10.61 -22.31 18.58
C GLY A 765 -9.57 -22.37 19.70
N LEU A 766 -8.84 -21.29 19.93
CA LEU A 766 -7.88 -21.12 21.02
C LEU A 766 -8.24 -19.92 21.91
N PHE A 767 -8.12 -18.68 21.41
CA PHE A 767 -8.20 -17.49 22.25
C PHE A 767 -9.15 -16.41 21.71
N GLY A 768 -9.90 -15.73 22.58
CA GLY A 768 -10.68 -14.55 22.19
C GLY A 768 -9.77 -13.37 21.83
N LEU A 769 -9.12 -12.82 22.86
CA LEU A 769 -8.13 -11.74 22.79
C LEU A 769 -6.78 -12.29 23.25
N ASN A 770 -5.70 -12.03 22.51
CA ASN A 770 -4.42 -12.71 22.68
C ASN A 770 -3.25 -11.71 22.54
N CYS A 771 -2.67 -11.30 23.67
CA CYS A 771 -1.59 -10.32 23.74
C CYS A 771 -0.26 -10.99 24.11
N ARG A 772 0.78 -10.73 23.32
CA ARG A 772 2.10 -11.37 23.43
C ARG A 772 3.23 -10.35 23.44
N ASP A 773 4.42 -10.81 23.81
CA ASP A 773 5.67 -10.05 23.84
C ASP A 773 5.55 -8.73 24.61
N SER A 774 5.69 -7.59 23.95
CA SER A 774 5.57 -6.23 24.54
C SER A 774 4.40 -5.43 23.94
N SER A 775 3.40 -6.14 23.41
CA SER A 775 2.20 -5.54 22.80
C SER A 775 1.33 -4.79 23.82
N ARG A 776 0.43 -3.93 23.32
CA ARG A 776 -0.53 -3.20 24.16
C ARG A 776 -1.95 -3.27 23.62
N LEU A 777 -2.90 -3.58 24.49
CA LEU A 777 -4.33 -3.59 24.18
C LEU A 777 -5.07 -2.66 25.15
N THR A 778 -5.84 -1.73 24.61
CA THR A 778 -6.92 -1.05 25.34
C THR A 778 -8.25 -1.55 24.77
N ALA A 779 -9.09 -2.18 25.58
CA ALA A 779 -10.40 -2.69 25.13
C ALA A 779 -11.56 -2.15 25.98
N ARG A 780 -12.71 -1.96 25.34
CA ARG A 780 -13.91 -1.43 25.97
C ARG A 780 -15.18 -2.07 25.45
N ASP A 781 -16.05 -2.47 26.38
CA ASP A 781 -17.41 -2.99 26.12
C ASP A 781 -17.38 -4.15 25.10
N CYS A 782 -16.49 -5.13 25.33
CA CYS A 782 -16.22 -6.27 24.44
C CYS A 782 -16.83 -7.58 24.99
N THR A 783 -17.11 -8.53 24.09
CA THR A 783 -17.70 -9.83 24.44
C THR A 783 -16.95 -10.97 23.76
N VAL A 784 -16.65 -12.03 24.50
CA VAL A 784 -16.04 -13.27 24.01
C VAL A 784 -16.91 -14.45 24.41
N THR A 785 -17.36 -15.25 23.45
CA THR A 785 -18.23 -16.41 23.70
C THR A 785 -17.62 -17.70 23.15
N LYS A 786 -17.71 -18.77 23.96
CA LYS A 786 -17.22 -20.13 23.66
C LYS A 786 -15.78 -20.20 23.12
N PRO A 787 -14.78 -19.52 23.73
CA PRO A 787 -13.39 -19.69 23.33
C PRO A 787 -12.87 -21.08 23.73
N GLY A 788 -11.85 -21.56 23.03
CA GLY A 788 -11.19 -22.84 23.33
C GLY A 788 -10.44 -22.81 24.66
N GLU A 789 -9.22 -22.30 24.66
CA GLU A 789 -8.37 -22.21 25.84
C GLU A 789 -8.74 -21.02 26.73
N ALA A 790 -8.76 -19.78 26.21
CA ALA A 790 -9.10 -18.62 27.05
C ALA A 790 -9.83 -17.47 26.33
N GLY A 791 -10.67 -16.74 27.07
CA GLY A 791 -11.32 -15.53 26.55
C GLY A 791 -10.33 -14.37 26.36
N LEU A 792 -9.42 -14.21 27.32
CA LEU A 792 -8.29 -13.28 27.25
C LEU A 792 -7.00 -14.03 27.64
N LEU A 793 -5.98 -13.95 26.80
CA LEU A 793 -4.63 -14.42 27.07
C LEU A 793 -3.66 -13.22 27.11
N VAL A 794 -2.85 -13.13 28.16
CA VAL A 794 -1.79 -12.12 28.32
C VAL A 794 -0.46 -12.83 28.62
N LEU A 795 0.54 -12.65 27.75
CA LEU A 795 1.87 -13.26 27.88
C LEU A 795 2.99 -12.22 27.96
N SER A 796 4.18 -12.68 28.37
CA SER A 796 5.44 -11.91 28.35
C SER A 796 5.33 -10.59 29.12
N THR A 797 5.66 -9.44 28.51
CA THR A 797 5.61 -8.10 29.11
C THR A 797 4.49 -7.23 28.51
N SER A 798 3.45 -7.88 27.94
CA SER A 798 2.34 -7.16 27.32
C SER A 798 1.49 -6.43 28.36
N ALA A 799 0.95 -5.27 27.97
CA ALA A 799 0.16 -4.41 28.85
C ALA A 799 -1.28 -4.29 28.34
N VAL A 800 -2.23 -4.64 29.20
CA VAL A 800 -3.64 -4.80 28.85
C VAL A 800 -4.51 -3.98 29.80
N GLU A 801 -5.29 -3.06 29.24
CA GLU A 801 -6.26 -2.22 29.95
C GLU A 801 -7.65 -2.46 29.38
N ILE A 802 -8.58 -2.96 30.19
CA ILE A 802 -9.91 -3.36 29.74
C ILE A 802 -10.99 -2.86 30.69
N THR A 803 -12.03 -2.22 30.12
CA THR A 803 -13.23 -1.81 30.85
C THR A 803 -14.46 -2.44 30.20
N GLY A 804 -15.18 -3.30 30.93
CA GLY A 804 -16.34 -4.00 30.40
C GLY A 804 -15.93 -5.10 29.40
N LEU A 805 -15.55 -6.27 29.92
CA LEU A 805 -15.32 -7.47 29.11
C LEU A 805 -16.19 -8.60 29.65
N GLU A 806 -16.97 -9.22 28.79
CA GLU A 806 -17.73 -10.42 29.10
C GLU A 806 -17.08 -11.64 28.44
N VAL A 807 -16.76 -12.68 29.21
CA VAL A 807 -16.25 -13.97 28.75
C VAL A 807 -17.23 -15.06 29.15
N SER A 808 -17.67 -15.87 28.19
CA SER A 808 -18.63 -16.95 28.41
C SER A 808 -18.18 -18.29 27.83
N GLY A 809 -18.35 -19.38 28.58
CA GLY A 809 -18.27 -20.74 28.03
C GLY A 809 -16.88 -21.20 27.57
N SER A 810 -15.79 -20.72 28.17
CA SER A 810 -14.42 -21.17 27.88
C SER A 810 -14.23 -22.66 28.17
N ARG A 811 -13.51 -23.42 27.33
CA ARG A 811 -13.22 -24.84 27.67
C ARG A 811 -12.15 -25.00 28.75
N GLN A 812 -11.21 -24.05 28.85
CA GLN A 812 -10.27 -23.97 29.97
C GLN A 812 -10.55 -22.69 30.78
N HIS A 813 -9.82 -21.61 30.57
CA HIS A 813 -9.82 -20.45 31.46
C HIS A 813 -10.71 -19.30 30.95
N GLY A 814 -11.25 -18.47 31.84
CA GLY A 814 -11.90 -17.22 31.42
C GLY A 814 -10.87 -16.18 30.95
N VAL A 815 -10.02 -15.78 31.89
CA VAL A 815 -8.84 -14.93 31.67
C VAL A 815 -7.60 -15.72 32.09
N TRP A 816 -6.53 -15.66 31.30
CA TRP A 816 -5.25 -16.30 31.62
C TRP A 816 -4.11 -15.31 31.40
N ALA A 817 -3.36 -15.00 32.46
CA ALA A 817 -2.17 -14.17 32.41
C ALA A 817 -0.94 -14.95 32.89
N ARG A 818 0.17 -14.79 32.18
CA ARG A 818 1.42 -15.51 32.40
C ARG A 818 2.62 -14.58 32.36
N ASN A 819 3.75 -15.04 32.89
CA ASN A 819 5.00 -14.27 32.94
C ASN A 819 4.81 -12.90 33.62
N THR A 820 5.35 -11.82 33.05
CA THR A 820 5.43 -10.47 33.62
C THR A 820 4.41 -9.49 33.02
N GLY A 821 3.22 -9.99 32.65
CA GLY A 821 2.15 -9.21 32.05
C GLY A 821 1.59 -8.14 32.99
N GLN A 822 1.23 -6.98 32.46
CA GLN A 822 0.59 -5.89 33.20
C GLN A 822 -0.91 -5.86 32.88
N LEU A 823 -1.77 -6.05 33.87
CA LEU A 823 -3.23 -6.10 33.68
C LEU A 823 -3.95 -5.00 34.49
N SER A 824 -4.79 -4.23 33.83
CA SER A 824 -5.80 -3.36 34.45
C SER A 824 -7.17 -3.78 33.92
N LEU A 825 -7.90 -4.57 34.70
CA LEU A 825 -9.21 -5.09 34.32
C LEU A 825 -10.30 -4.50 35.22
N ARG A 826 -11.30 -3.86 34.61
CA ARG A 826 -12.44 -3.26 35.30
C ARG A 826 -13.76 -3.73 34.71
N GLY A 827 -14.76 -4.08 35.53
CA GLY A 827 -16.07 -4.46 35.02
C GLY A 827 -16.04 -5.76 34.21
N VAL A 828 -15.14 -6.70 34.55
CA VAL A 828 -14.98 -7.94 33.79
C VAL A 828 -15.86 -9.04 34.35
N ARG A 829 -16.70 -9.64 33.50
CA ARG A 829 -17.56 -10.77 33.83
C ARG A 829 -17.06 -12.04 33.16
N VAL A 830 -16.84 -13.09 33.93
CA VAL A 830 -16.46 -14.42 33.45
C VAL A 830 -17.50 -15.42 33.92
N HIS A 831 -18.10 -16.17 33.00
CA HIS A 831 -19.06 -17.22 33.36
C HIS A 831 -18.87 -18.51 32.57
N GLY A 832 -18.97 -19.67 33.23
CA GLY A 832 -18.96 -20.97 32.54
C GLY A 832 -17.59 -21.40 32.02
N ALA A 833 -16.50 -21.13 32.74
CA ALA A 833 -15.16 -21.61 32.37
C ALA A 833 -14.95 -23.07 32.81
N GLY A 834 -14.45 -23.94 31.94
CA GLY A 834 -14.22 -25.37 32.25
C GLY A 834 -13.10 -25.63 33.27
N GLY A 835 -12.15 -24.70 33.41
CA GLY A 835 -11.14 -24.63 34.45
C GLY A 835 -11.28 -23.34 35.26
N ASP A 836 -10.16 -22.71 35.61
CA ASP A 836 -10.17 -21.50 36.44
C ASP A 836 -10.79 -20.29 35.72
N GLY A 837 -11.56 -19.48 36.44
CA GLY A 837 -12.20 -18.29 35.88
C GLY A 837 -11.19 -17.20 35.49
N ILE A 838 -10.33 -16.79 36.43
CA ILE A 838 -9.19 -15.90 36.18
C ILE A 838 -7.94 -16.57 36.74
N ARG A 839 -7.00 -16.93 35.86
CA ARG A 839 -5.72 -17.57 36.21
C ARG A 839 -4.56 -16.59 36.04
N LEU A 840 -3.84 -16.33 37.13
CA LEU A 840 -2.74 -15.36 37.21
C LEU A 840 -1.47 -16.09 37.68
N GLU A 841 -0.38 -16.04 36.93
CA GLU A 841 0.93 -16.57 37.39
C GLU A 841 1.68 -15.56 38.26
N ASP A 842 2.63 -16.04 39.08
CA ASP A 842 3.31 -15.30 40.16
C ASP A 842 3.93 -13.95 39.78
N ASP A 843 4.37 -13.80 38.52
CA ASP A 843 5.06 -12.60 38.04
C ASP A 843 4.12 -11.52 37.46
N VAL A 844 2.84 -11.83 37.25
CA VAL A 844 1.81 -10.94 36.69
C VAL A 844 1.44 -9.86 37.71
N TYR A 845 1.18 -8.61 37.29
CA TYR A 845 0.88 -7.52 38.22
C TYR A 845 -0.13 -6.50 37.67
N GLY A 846 -0.78 -5.77 38.58
CA GLY A 846 -1.78 -4.75 38.26
C GLY A 846 -3.03 -4.84 39.13
N THR A 847 -4.20 -4.61 38.54
CA THR A 847 -5.47 -4.39 39.24
C THR A 847 -6.64 -5.14 38.61
N LEU A 848 -7.44 -5.83 39.43
CA LEU A 848 -8.80 -6.26 39.11
C LEU A 848 -9.78 -5.42 39.95
N THR A 849 -10.82 -4.85 39.34
CA THR A 849 -11.80 -3.99 40.04
C THR A 849 -13.21 -4.19 39.50
N ASP A 850 -14.19 -4.41 40.37
CA ASP A 850 -15.60 -4.64 39.97
C ASP A 850 -15.69 -5.80 38.96
N CYS A 851 -15.17 -6.96 39.35
CA CYS A 851 -15.15 -8.16 38.50
C CYS A 851 -16.09 -9.23 39.06
N GLU A 852 -16.74 -9.98 38.19
CA GLU A 852 -17.69 -11.03 38.52
C GLU A 852 -17.24 -12.34 37.86
N VAL A 853 -17.09 -13.41 38.65
CA VAL A 853 -16.58 -14.70 38.14
C VAL A 853 -17.40 -15.86 38.70
N THR A 854 -18.16 -16.53 37.84
CA THR A 854 -19.13 -17.56 38.23
C THR A 854 -19.10 -18.81 37.34
N GLY A 855 -19.70 -19.90 37.83
CA GLY A 855 -19.88 -21.15 37.07
C GLY A 855 -18.58 -21.75 36.52
N CYS A 856 -17.47 -21.62 37.24
CA CYS A 856 -16.16 -22.14 36.82
C CYS A 856 -15.93 -23.57 37.36
N GLY A 857 -15.22 -24.40 36.59
CA GLY A 857 -14.85 -25.77 36.99
C GLY A 857 -13.58 -25.85 37.86
N GLY A 858 -12.73 -24.82 37.80
CA GLY A 858 -11.57 -24.62 38.68
C GLY A 858 -11.80 -23.51 39.69
N GLU A 859 -10.74 -22.82 40.12
CA GLU A 859 -10.88 -21.68 41.03
C GLU A 859 -11.47 -20.46 40.30
N ALA A 860 -12.34 -19.69 40.97
CA ALA A 860 -12.91 -18.48 40.36
C ALA A 860 -11.82 -17.44 40.04
N VAL A 861 -10.91 -17.18 40.97
CA VAL A 861 -9.70 -16.38 40.75
C VAL A 861 -8.54 -17.05 41.46
N VAL A 862 -7.53 -17.51 40.70
CA VAL A 862 -6.26 -17.98 41.24
C VAL A 862 -5.44 -16.75 41.64
N PRO A 863 -5.17 -16.50 42.93
CA PRO A 863 -4.52 -15.27 43.38
C PRO A 863 -3.01 -15.31 43.16
N ASN A 864 -2.40 -14.13 43.00
CA ASN A 864 -0.97 -13.93 43.19
C ASN A 864 -0.73 -12.72 44.12
N GLU A 865 0.47 -12.57 44.68
CA GLU A 865 0.77 -11.50 45.64
C GLU A 865 0.95 -10.10 45.02
N ARG A 866 0.96 -9.99 43.68
CA ARG A 866 1.28 -8.76 42.93
C ARG A 866 0.06 -8.10 42.26
N MET A 867 -1.10 -8.73 42.35
CA MET A 867 -2.37 -8.23 41.81
C MET A 867 -3.22 -7.64 42.93
N VAL A 868 -3.61 -6.38 42.78
CA VAL A 868 -4.58 -5.74 43.66
C VAL A 868 -5.97 -6.20 43.25
N LEU A 869 -6.69 -6.81 44.19
CA LEU A 869 -8.05 -7.31 44.01
C LEU A 869 -9.03 -6.41 44.76
N ASP A 870 -9.91 -5.73 44.04
CA ASP A 870 -10.94 -4.83 44.59
C ASP A 870 -12.32 -5.19 44.03
N ASP A 871 -13.34 -5.21 44.90
CA ASP A 871 -14.72 -5.64 44.60
C ASP A 871 -14.84 -6.83 43.62
N ILE A 872 -14.25 -7.97 44.00
CA ILE A 872 -14.30 -9.22 43.22
C ILE A 872 -15.43 -10.12 43.75
N ARG A 873 -16.46 -10.32 42.92
CA ARG A 873 -17.59 -11.20 43.19
C ARG A 873 -17.32 -12.60 42.65
N THR A 874 -16.94 -13.52 43.53
CA THR A 874 -16.77 -14.94 43.21
C THR A 874 -17.90 -15.75 43.81
N GLY A 875 -18.61 -16.54 43.01
CA GLY A 875 -19.71 -17.36 43.49
C GLY A 875 -20.51 -18.05 42.40
N THR A 876 -21.63 -18.65 42.79
CA THR A 876 -22.67 -19.11 41.86
C THR A 876 -23.67 -17.96 41.75
N THR A 877 -23.98 -17.40 40.57
CA THR A 877 -25.03 -16.35 40.52
C THR A 877 -26.38 -16.88 41.01
N ALA A 878 -27.32 -16.00 41.35
CA ALA A 878 -28.70 -16.39 41.59
C ALA A 878 -29.33 -17.14 40.40
N ASP A 879 -28.91 -16.83 39.17
CA ASP A 879 -29.31 -17.55 37.95
C ASP A 879 -28.61 -18.90 37.82
N ASP A 880 -27.32 -19.01 38.16
CA ASP A 880 -26.60 -20.29 38.18
C ASP A 880 -27.14 -21.25 39.27
N LEU A 881 -27.68 -20.72 40.38
CA LEU A 881 -28.42 -21.51 41.40
C LEU A 881 -29.79 -22.02 40.90
N LEU A 882 -30.31 -21.47 39.81
CA LEU A 882 -31.63 -21.80 39.24
C LEU A 882 -31.54 -22.58 37.92
N ARG A 883 -30.34 -22.73 37.34
CA ARG A 883 -30.11 -23.56 36.15
C ARG A 883 -30.27 -25.04 36.48
N SER A 884 -31.37 -25.64 36.02
CA SER A 884 -31.63 -27.07 36.17
C SER A 884 -30.49 -27.89 35.55
N GLY A 885 -29.74 -28.61 36.39
CA GLY A 885 -28.70 -29.56 35.97
C GLY A 885 -27.23 -29.14 36.17
N ALA A 886 -26.93 -27.97 36.75
CA ALA A 886 -25.56 -27.59 37.10
C ALA A 886 -25.49 -26.67 38.35
N GLY A 887 -24.34 -26.65 39.02
CA GLY A 887 -24.07 -25.79 40.19
C GLY A 887 -24.19 -26.51 41.56
N PRO A 888 -23.78 -25.87 42.67
CA PRO A 888 -23.65 -26.52 43.99
C PRO A 888 -24.94 -27.16 44.53
N MET A 889 -26.11 -26.61 44.19
CA MET A 889 -27.40 -27.21 44.56
C MET A 889 -27.66 -28.50 43.77
N ALA A 890 -27.33 -28.53 42.47
CA ALA A 890 -27.45 -29.74 41.65
C ALA A 890 -26.42 -30.80 42.07
N GLU A 891 -25.21 -30.38 42.47
CA GLU A 891 -24.20 -31.28 43.02
C GLU A 891 -24.68 -31.92 44.33
N LEU A 892 -25.24 -31.13 45.26
CA LEU A 892 -25.86 -31.61 46.49
C LEU A 892 -27.00 -32.59 46.23
N GLU A 893 -27.94 -32.25 45.34
CA GLU A 893 -29.04 -33.15 44.95
C GLU A 893 -28.52 -34.45 44.31
N SER A 894 -27.41 -34.38 43.57
CA SER A 894 -26.77 -35.53 42.93
C SER A 894 -26.00 -36.44 43.89
N MET A 895 -25.71 -36.01 45.13
CA MET A 895 -25.10 -36.90 46.13
C MET A 895 -26.05 -38.06 46.43
N ILE A 896 -25.51 -39.26 46.65
CA ILE A 896 -26.34 -40.42 47.03
C ILE A 896 -26.91 -40.20 48.44
N GLY A 897 -28.13 -40.70 48.69
CA GLY A 897 -28.81 -40.59 49.98
C GLY A 897 -29.00 -39.17 50.50
N LEU A 898 -28.72 -38.99 51.79
CA LEU A 898 -28.73 -37.70 52.50
C LEU A 898 -30.06 -36.93 52.45
N ALA A 899 -31.19 -37.66 52.37
CA ALA A 899 -32.51 -37.06 52.16
C ALA A 899 -32.90 -35.98 53.19
N GLU A 900 -32.56 -36.15 54.47
CA GLU A 900 -32.83 -35.13 55.49
C GLU A 900 -31.89 -33.92 55.37
N ALA A 901 -30.59 -34.12 55.16
CA ALA A 901 -29.65 -33.02 54.95
C ALA A 901 -30.02 -32.19 53.70
N LYS A 902 -30.42 -32.83 52.60
CA LYS A 902 -30.95 -32.16 51.39
C LYS A 902 -32.19 -31.31 51.71
N ARG A 903 -33.19 -31.89 52.39
CA ARG A 903 -34.40 -31.17 52.83
C ARG A 903 -34.07 -29.95 53.71
N GLN A 904 -33.17 -30.10 54.68
CA GLN A 904 -32.81 -28.99 55.57
C GLN A 904 -32.03 -27.88 54.86
N VAL A 905 -31.13 -28.23 53.93
CA VAL A 905 -30.42 -27.23 53.10
C VAL A 905 -31.41 -26.50 52.18
N ALA A 906 -32.31 -27.21 51.50
CA ALA A 906 -33.37 -26.60 50.68
C ALA A 906 -34.25 -25.63 51.50
N GLY A 907 -34.65 -26.02 52.72
CA GLY A 907 -35.39 -25.15 53.63
C GLY A 907 -34.62 -23.91 54.10
N GLN A 908 -33.29 -23.95 54.15
CA GLN A 908 -32.44 -22.76 54.40
C GLN A 908 -32.33 -21.87 53.16
N VAL A 909 -32.19 -22.46 51.97
CA VAL A 909 -32.22 -21.74 50.68
C VAL A 909 -33.51 -20.92 50.55
N ASP A 910 -34.67 -21.52 50.84
CA ASP A 910 -35.95 -20.83 50.76
C ASP A 910 -36.14 -19.76 51.84
N LEU A 911 -35.61 -19.96 53.05
CA LEU A 911 -35.62 -18.94 54.10
C LEU A 911 -34.75 -17.72 53.72
N LEU A 912 -33.62 -17.94 53.04
CA LEU A 912 -32.75 -16.87 52.56
C LEU A 912 -33.34 -16.15 51.35
N ARG A 913 -34.02 -16.86 50.44
CA ARG A 913 -34.83 -16.26 49.36
C ARG A 913 -35.92 -15.35 49.93
N LEU A 914 -36.68 -15.84 50.91
CA LEU A 914 -37.70 -15.06 51.62
C LEU A 914 -37.09 -13.84 52.33
N ALA A 915 -35.90 -13.98 52.95
CA ALA A 915 -35.22 -12.86 53.58
C ALA A 915 -34.82 -11.79 52.55
N ARG A 916 -34.34 -12.19 51.37
CA ARG A 916 -33.99 -11.28 50.28
C ARG A 916 -35.21 -10.55 49.73
N TRP A 917 -36.28 -11.26 49.34
CA TRP A 917 -37.52 -10.63 48.85
C TRP A 917 -38.13 -9.66 49.85
N ARG A 918 -37.97 -9.91 51.16
CA ARG A 918 -38.40 -8.96 52.20
C ARG A 918 -37.52 -7.72 52.24
N SER A 919 -36.19 -7.87 52.18
CA SER A 919 -35.27 -6.74 52.14
C SER A 919 -35.39 -5.90 50.86
N ASP A 920 -35.70 -6.52 49.72
CA ASP A 920 -35.95 -5.81 48.44
C ASP A 920 -37.21 -4.93 48.50
N GLU A 921 -38.15 -5.22 49.41
CA GLU A 921 -39.40 -4.48 49.68
C GLU A 921 -39.32 -3.62 50.96
N ASP A 922 -38.10 -3.29 51.45
CA ASP A 922 -37.84 -2.56 52.71
C ASP A 922 -38.47 -3.19 53.98
N LEU A 923 -38.85 -4.47 53.93
CA LEU A 923 -39.41 -5.21 55.07
C LEU A 923 -38.30 -5.84 55.93
N PRO A 924 -38.46 -5.90 57.27
CA PRO A 924 -37.50 -6.58 58.13
C PRO A 924 -37.32 -8.06 57.74
N PRO A 925 -36.10 -8.53 57.44
CA PRO A 925 -35.86 -9.94 57.15
C PRO A 925 -36.09 -10.81 58.40
N PRO A 926 -36.43 -12.10 58.24
CA PRO A 926 -36.53 -13.03 59.36
C PRO A 926 -35.16 -13.25 60.03
N PRO A 927 -35.12 -13.64 61.33
CA PRO A 927 -33.86 -13.95 62.01
C PRO A 927 -33.08 -15.05 61.27
N ARG A 928 -31.82 -14.78 60.96
CA ARG A 928 -30.97 -15.71 60.21
C ARG A 928 -30.22 -16.65 61.15
N ALA A 929 -30.56 -17.93 61.08
CA ALA A 929 -29.87 -19.02 61.77
C ALA A 929 -28.64 -19.47 60.96
N HIS A 930 -27.51 -18.84 61.17
CA HIS A 930 -26.30 -19.06 60.36
C HIS A 930 -25.49 -20.31 60.76
N HIS A 931 -25.39 -20.64 62.05
CA HIS A 931 -24.51 -21.71 62.54
C HIS A 931 -25.23 -23.05 62.71
N LEU A 932 -24.57 -24.15 62.32
CA LEU A 932 -25.14 -25.49 62.24
C LEU A 932 -24.29 -26.52 63.00
N VAL A 933 -24.94 -27.59 63.47
CA VAL A 933 -24.25 -28.80 63.96
C VAL A 933 -24.45 -29.92 62.96
N PHE A 934 -23.37 -30.60 62.55
CA PHE A 934 -23.42 -31.76 61.65
C PHE A 934 -23.14 -33.02 62.45
N SER A 935 -24.16 -33.87 62.59
CA SER A 935 -24.19 -34.97 63.55
C SER A 935 -24.30 -36.31 62.84
N GLY A 936 -23.35 -37.23 63.04
CA GLY A 936 -23.50 -38.61 62.53
C GLY A 936 -22.18 -39.38 62.37
N PRO A 937 -22.24 -40.64 61.90
CA PRO A 937 -21.08 -41.52 61.71
C PRO A 937 -19.99 -40.96 60.77
N PRO A 938 -18.76 -41.49 60.79
CA PRO A 938 -17.69 -41.03 59.91
C PRO A 938 -17.95 -41.51 58.47
N GLY A 939 -17.55 -40.73 57.47
CA GLY A 939 -17.76 -41.10 56.06
C GLY A 939 -19.17 -40.85 55.51
N THR A 940 -20.08 -40.23 56.27
CA THR A 940 -21.44 -39.88 55.79
C THR A 940 -21.50 -38.64 54.88
N GLY A 941 -20.39 -37.92 54.66
CA GLY A 941 -20.33 -36.78 53.73
C GLY A 941 -20.44 -35.38 54.37
N LYS A 942 -20.40 -35.28 55.70
CA LYS A 942 -20.44 -34.01 56.48
C LYS A 942 -19.59 -32.88 55.88
N THR A 943 -18.29 -33.09 55.68
CA THR A 943 -17.36 -32.07 55.14
C THR A 943 -17.70 -31.67 53.70
N THR A 944 -18.18 -32.61 52.88
CA THR A 944 -18.62 -32.33 51.50
C THR A 944 -19.85 -31.43 51.48
N VAL A 945 -20.87 -31.76 52.29
CA VAL A 945 -22.08 -30.93 52.41
C VAL A 945 -21.75 -29.55 53.00
N ALA A 946 -20.79 -29.45 53.93
CA ALA A 946 -20.35 -28.17 54.49
C ALA A 946 -19.73 -27.25 53.42
N ARG A 947 -18.94 -27.82 52.50
CA ARG A 947 -18.36 -27.11 51.34
C ARG A 947 -19.44 -26.60 50.40
N LEU A 948 -20.37 -27.47 50.01
CA LEU A 948 -21.49 -27.11 49.12
C LEU A 948 -22.38 -26.05 49.76
N TYR A 949 -22.68 -26.18 51.05
CA TYR A 949 -23.47 -25.20 51.80
C TYR A 949 -22.81 -23.81 51.79
N GLY A 950 -21.50 -23.71 52.00
CA GLY A 950 -20.76 -22.45 51.88
C GLY A 950 -20.91 -21.78 50.49
N GLN A 951 -20.78 -22.57 49.43
CA GLN A 951 -20.95 -22.11 48.04
C GLN A 951 -22.40 -21.66 47.75
N ILE A 952 -23.39 -22.41 48.23
CA ILE A 952 -24.83 -22.07 48.11
C ILE A 952 -25.12 -20.74 48.83
N LEU A 953 -24.61 -20.56 50.06
CA LEU A 953 -24.79 -19.32 50.82
C LEU A 953 -24.14 -18.12 50.13
N ALA A 954 -22.95 -18.28 49.55
CA ALA A 954 -22.32 -17.21 48.78
C ALA A 954 -23.14 -16.85 47.53
N GLY A 955 -23.67 -17.85 46.81
CA GLY A 955 -24.49 -17.59 45.63
C GLY A 955 -25.84 -16.93 45.92
N LEU A 956 -26.39 -17.13 47.12
CA LEU A 956 -27.57 -16.41 47.60
C LEU A 956 -27.27 -15.00 48.11
N GLY A 957 -25.99 -14.59 48.18
CA GLY A 957 -25.55 -13.31 48.76
C GLY A 957 -25.58 -13.29 50.29
N ALA A 958 -25.64 -14.45 50.94
CA ALA A 958 -25.59 -14.58 52.41
C ALA A 958 -24.15 -14.67 52.96
N LEU A 959 -23.16 -14.93 52.10
CA LEU A 959 -21.71 -14.89 52.37
C LEU A 959 -21.00 -14.20 51.20
N LYS A 960 -19.80 -13.64 51.44
CA LYS A 960 -19.03 -12.92 50.41
C LYS A 960 -18.23 -13.83 49.47
N LYS A 961 -17.80 -15.01 49.95
CA LYS A 961 -16.86 -15.92 49.25
C LYS A 961 -17.29 -17.39 49.30
N GLY A 962 -17.83 -17.86 50.44
CA GLY A 962 -18.35 -19.21 50.58
C GLY A 962 -17.30 -20.33 50.65
N HIS A 963 -16.02 -20.00 50.85
CA HIS A 963 -14.94 -20.98 51.00
C HIS A 963 -15.03 -21.72 52.34
N LEU A 964 -14.54 -22.97 52.38
CA LEU A 964 -14.52 -23.81 53.58
C LEU A 964 -13.13 -23.78 54.24
N VAL A 965 -13.09 -23.45 55.54
CA VAL A 965 -11.91 -23.58 56.39
C VAL A 965 -12.16 -24.70 57.39
N GLU A 966 -11.51 -25.84 57.18
CA GLU A 966 -11.59 -27.02 58.04
C GLU A 966 -10.51 -26.94 59.14
N VAL A 967 -10.91 -27.21 60.39
CA VAL A 967 -10.04 -27.17 61.59
C VAL A 967 -10.43 -28.26 62.58
N ALA A 968 -9.45 -28.73 63.36
CA ALA A 968 -9.65 -29.61 64.49
C ALA A 968 -9.16 -28.96 65.80
N ARG A 969 -9.22 -29.69 66.92
CA ARG A 969 -8.75 -29.19 68.24
C ARG A 969 -7.32 -28.65 68.22
N GLY A 970 -6.41 -29.27 67.45
CA GLY A 970 -5.00 -28.83 67.36
C GLY A 970 -4.80 -27.44 66.74
N ASP A 971 -5.70 -27.04 65.84
CA ASP A 971 -5.65 -25.74 65.16
C ASP A 971 -6.18 -24.60 66.04
N LEU A 972 -7.11 -24.91 66.97
CA LEU A 972 -7.79 -23.95 67.82
C LEU A 972 -7.11 -23.77 69.18
N VAL A 973 -6.56 -24.86 69.75
CA VAL A 973 -5.96 -24.89 71.09
C VAL A 973 -4.44 -24.69 71.02
N GLY A 974 -3.90 -23.84 71.89
CA GLY A 974 -2.47 -23.59 72.02
C GLY A 974 -1.79 -24.48 73.08
N GLU A 975 -0.47 -24.66 72.96
CA GLU A 975 0.35 -25.37 73.95
C GLU A 975 0.72 -24.50 75.18
N TYR A 976 0.55 -23.18 75.07
CA TYR A 976 0.95 -22.20 76.08
C TYR A 976 -0.20 -21.23 76.40
N LEU A 977 -0.19 -20.70 77.63
CA LEU A 977 -1.23 -19.82 78.16
C LEU A 977 -1.45 -18.57 77.28
N GLY A 978 -2.69 -18.31 76.88
CA GLY A 978 -3.07 -17.20 76.00
C GLY A 978 -2.85 -17.42 74.49
N HIS A 979 -2.19 -18.51 74.09
CA HIS A 979 -1.98 -18.84 72.67
C HIS A 979 -3.24 -19.40 72.00
N THR A 980 -4.13 -20.03 72.79
CA THR A 980 -5.43 -20.55 72.34
C THR A 980 -6.34 -19.44 71.80
N ALA A 981 -6.53 -18.34 72.55
CA ALA A 981 -7.35 -17.22 72.08
C ALA A 981 -6.82 -16.59 70.78
N GLN A 982 -5.50 -16.62 70.55
CA GLN A 982 -4.90 -16.18 69.30
C GLN A 982 -5.16 -17.16 68.16
N ARG A 983 -4.90 -18.46 68.36
CA ARG A 983 -5.15 -19.53 67.37
C ARG A 983 -6.61 -19.60 66.94
N THR A 984 -7.54 -19.54 67.90
CA THR A 984 -8.99 -19.56 67.63
C THR A 984 -9.42 -18.35 66.78
N ARG A 985 -8.90 -17.14 67.06
CA ARG A 985 -9.13 -15.96 66.20
C ARG A 985 -8.53 -16.14 64.80
N GLN A 986 -7.28 -16.57 64.68
CA GLN A 986 -6.63 -16.79 63.38
C GLN A 986 -7.34 -17.86 62.53
N ALA A 987 -7.93 -18.88 63.15
CA ALA A 987 -8.79 -19.84 62.46
C ALA A 987 -10.10 -19.19 61.95
N PHE A 988 -10.74 -18.38 62.79
CA PHE A 988 -11.98 -17.67 62.46
C PHE A 988 -11.78 -16.58 61.40
N ASP A 989 -10.71 -15.78 61.49
CA ASP A 989 -10.37 -14.71 60.55
C ASP A 989 -10.11 -15.27 59.14
N ARG A 990 -9.47 -16.45 59.04
CA ARG A 990 -9.33 -17.18 57.75
C ARG A 990 -10.68 -17.56 57.13
N ALA A 991 -11.73 -17.71 57.93
CA ALA A 991 -13.08 -18.03 57.47
C ALA A 991 -13.94 -16.78 57.16
N SER A 992 -13.41 -15.55 57.28
CA SER A 992 -14.13 -14.30 56.94
C SER A 992 -14.68 -14.31 55.51
N GLY A 993 -16.00 -14.17 55.38
CA GLY A 993 -16.76 -14.30 54.14
C GLY A 993 -17.12 -15.75 53.74
N GLY A 994 -16.85 -16.75 54.59
CA GLY A 994 -16.96 -18.18 54.30
C GLY A 994 -17.48 -19.02 55.48
N VAL A 995 -17.04 -20.28 55.53
CA VAL A 995 -17.49 -21.30 56.50
C VAL A 995 -16.29 -21.80 57.32
N LEU A 996 -16.42 -21.77 58.65
CA LEU A 996 -15.49 -22.42 59.59
C LEU A 996 -16.07 -23.78 60.01
N PHE A 997 -15.47 -24.88 59.54
CA PHE A 997 -15.89 -26.23 59.86
C PHE A 997 -14.95 -26.84 60.92
N ILE A 998 -15.51 -27.11 62.10
CA ILE A 998 -14.78 -27.67 63.25
C ILE A 998 -15.09 -29.16 63.32
N ASP A 999 -14.15 -30.00 62.88
CA ASP A 999 -14.30 -31.45 62.98
C ASP A 999 -13.98 -31.96 64.39
N GLU A 1000 -14.66 -33.04 64.77
CA GLU A 1000 -14.72 -33.58 66.13
C GLU A 1000 -14.85 -32.50 67.21
N ALA A 1001 -15.76 -31.52 67.05
CA ALA A 1001 -15.85 -30.32 67.88
C ALA A 1001 -16.02 -30.63 69.38
N TYR A 1002 -16.67 -31.75 69.72
CA TYR A 1002 -16.77 -32.27 71.09
C TYR A 1002 -15.42 -32.45 71.79
N SER A 1003 -14.33 -32.64 71.05
CA SER A 1003 -12.98 -32.79 71.58
C SER A 1003 -12.50 -31.54 72.33
N LEU A 1004 -13.04 -30.35 72.01
CA LEU A 1004 -12.78 -29.11 72.75
C LEU A 1004 -13.34 -29.17 74.18
N ALA A 1005 -14.53 -29.76 74.36
CA ALA A 1005 -15.24 -29.87 75.64
C ALA A 1005 -14.77 -31.06 76.51
N ARG A 1006 -14.02 -32.03 75.96
CA ARG A 1006 -13.51 -33.18 76.73
C ARG A 1006 -12.50 -32.73 77.79
N ARG A 1007 -12.76 -33.06 79.06
CA ARG A 1007 -11.88 -32.79 80.20
C ARG A 1007 -10.81 -33.88 80.35
N PHE A 1008 -9.65 -33.70 79.72
CA PHE A 1008 -8.48 -34.57 79.90
C PHE A 1008 -7.36 -33.85 80.68
N GLY A 1009 -7.11 -34.29 81.91
CA GLY A 1009 -6.02 -33.78 82.75
C GLY A 1009 -6.07 -32.27 83.04
N SER A 1010 -4.93 -31.67 83.36
CA SER A 1010 -4.77 -30.24 83.65
C SER A 1010 -4.91 -29.32 82.42
N ASN A 1011 -5.20 -29.87 81.24
CA ASN A 1011 -5.31 -29.12 79.97
C ASN A 1011 -6.77 -28.93 79.52
N SER A 1012 -7.74 -29.13 80.42
CA SER A 1012 -9.15 -28.79 80.18
C SER A 1012 -9.36 -27.31 79.86
N ASP A 1013 -8.61 -26.45 80.54
CA ASP A 1013 -8.91 -25.02 80.64
C ASP A 1013 -8.64 -24.30 79.30
N PHE A 1014 -7.64 -24.76 78.54
CA PHE A 1014 -7.39 -24.30 77.18
C PHE A 1014 -8.46 -24.73 76.17
N GLY A 1015 -9.15 -25.86 76.39
CA GLY A 1015 -10.29 -26.25 75.55
C GLY A 1015 -11.49 -25.31 75.75
N GLN A 1016 -11.74 -24.92 77.01
CA GLN A 1016 -12.77 -23.97 77.38
C GLN A 1016 -12.46 -22.55 76.86
N GLU A 1017 -11.21 -22.10 76.95
CA GLU A 1017 -10.76 -20.80 76.39
C GLU A 1017 -11.08 -20.70 74.88
N ALA A 1018 -10.89 -21.78 74.11
CA ALA A 1018 -11.25 -21.82 72.69
C ALA A 1018 -12.77 -21.69 72.49
N ILE A 1019 -13.59 -22.41 73.27
CA ILE A 1019 -15.06 -22.35 73.20
C ILE A 1019 -15.55 -20.93 73.52
N ASP A 1020 -15.03 -20.29 74.55
CA ASP A 1020 -15.48 -18.96 74.98
C ASP A 1020 -15.12 -17.88 73.95
N VAL A 1021 -13.92 -17.97 73.35
CA VAL A 1021 -13.49 -17.08 72.26
C VAL A 1021 -14.32 -17.29 71.00
N LEU A 1022 -14.53 -18.56 70.59
CA LEU A 1022 -15.36 -18.91 69.44
C LEU A 1022 -16.81 -18.40 69.61
N THR A 1023 -17.39 -18.62 70.79
CA THR A 1023 -18.76 -18.18 71.14
C THR A 1023 -18.91 -16.66 71.02
N LYS A 1024 -17.88 -15.89 71.39
CA LYS A 1024 -17.88 -14.43 71.20
C LYS A 1024 -17.80 -14.05 69.71
N LEU A 1025 -16.88 -14.65 68.95
CA LEU A 1025 -16.70 -14.34 67.53
C LEU A 1025 -17.95 -14.68 66.69
N MET A 1026 -18.65 -15.76 67.04
CA MET A 1026 -19.95 -16.12 66.46
C MET A 1026 -21.05 -15.07 66.68
N GLU A 1027 -20.99 -14.30 67.77
CA GLU A 1027 -21.90 -13.17 68.00
C GLU A 1027 -21.48 -11.95 67.18
N ASP A 1028 -20.22 -11.52 67.35
CA ASP A 1028 -19.67 -10.28 66.80
C ASP A 1028 -19.64 -10.29 65.25
N HIS A 1029 -19.53 -11.46 64.62
CA HIS A 1029 -19.34 -11.64 63.17
C HIS A 1029 -20.39 -12.55 62.50
N ARG A 1030 -21.59 -12.67 63.09
CA ARG A 1030 -22.68 -13.56 62.64
C ARG A 1030 -23.11 -13.42 61.17
N GLU A 1031 -22.82 -12.29 60.52
CA GLU A 1031 -23.19 -11.97 59.13
C GLU A 1031 -22.03 -12.16 58.14
N ASP A 1032 -20.82 -12.47 58.63
CA ASP A 1032 -19.60 -12.61 57.81
C ASP A 1032 -19.02 -14.03 57.84
N VAL A 1033 -19.29 -14.83 58.88
CA VAL A 1033 -18.77 -16.21 59.02
C VAL A 1033 -19.87 -17.18 59.44
N VAL A 1034 -19.92 -18.35 58.80
CA VAL A 1034 -20.75 -19.49 59.23
C VAL A 1034 -19.91 -20.54 59.93
N VAL A 1035 -20.09 -20.74 61.23
CA VAL A 1035 -19.50 -21.87 61.96
C VAL A 1035 -20.38 -23.13 61.82
N ILE A 1036 -19.74 -24.25 61.46
CA ILE A 1036 -20.32 -25.59 61.48
C ILE A 1036 -19.50 -26.45 62.44
N ALA A 1037 -20.14 -27.02 63.47
CA ALA A 1037 -19.50 -27.95 64.39
C ALA A 1037 -19.90 -29.39 64.04
N ALA A 1038 -18.93 -30.27 63.79
CA ALA A 1038 -19.17 -31.64 63.36
C ALA A 1038 -18.72 -32.69 64.40
N GLY A 1039 -19.39 -33.83 64.42
CA GLY A 1039 -19.02 -34.98 65.26
C GLY A 1039 -20.07 -36.09 65.31
N TYR A 1040 -19.87 -37.03 66.24
CA TYR A 1040 -20.78 -38.13 66.53
C TYR A 1040 -21.98 -37.65 67.37
N THR A 1041 -23.13 -38.31 67.22
CA THR A 1041 -24.43 -37.77 67.68
C THR A 1041 -24.53 -37.59 69.20
N GLU A 1042 -24.05 -38.54 70.01
CA GLU A 1042 -24.12 -38.41 71.46
C GLU A 1042 -23.07 -37.40 72.00
N GLU A 1043 -21.88 -37.41 71.42
CA GLU A 1043 -20.81 -36.47 71.78
C GLU A 1043 -21.13 -35.02 71.42
N MET A 1044 -21.85 -34.78 70.32
CA MET A 1044 -22.30 -33.43 69.95
C MET A 1044 -23.40 -32.90 70.88
N ARG A 1045 -24.22 -33.75 71.49
CA ARG A 1045 -25.11 -33.34 72.60
C ARG A 1045 -24.29 -32.86 73.79
N ALA A 1046 -23.30 -33.66 74.23
CA ALA A 1046 -22.41 -33.29 75.33
C ALA A 1046 -21.58 -32.02 75.04
N PHE A 1047 -21.18 -31.79 73.79
CA PHE A 1047 -20.53 -30.55 73.35
C PHE A 1047 -21.44 -29.33 73.54
N LEU A 1048 -22.68 -29.40 73.07
CA LEU A 1048 -23.64 -28.30 73.20
C LEU A 1048 -23.98 -28.02 74.69
N ASP A 1049 -24.07 -29.06 75.52
CA ASP A 1049 -24.27 -28.92 76.96
C ASP A 1049 -23.06 -28.36 77.73
N SER A 1050 -21.87 -28.32 77.14
CA SER A 1050 -20.66 -27.82 77.82
C SER A 1050 -20.67 -26.31 78.07
N ASN A 1051 -21.38 -25.52 77.25
CA ASN A 1051 -21.50 -24.08 77.40
C ASN A 1051 -22.88 -23.59 76.87
N PRO A 1052 -23.73 -22.94 77.69
CA PRO A 1052 -25.03 -22.40 77.25
C PRO A 1052 -24.96 -21.43 76.05
N GLY A 1053 -23.82 -20.77 75.85
CA GLY A 1053 -23.53 -19.91 74.70
C GLY A 1053 -23.42 -20.67 73.37
N LEU A 1054 -23.15 -21.98 73.40
CA LEU A 1054 -23.16 -22.85 72.21
C LEU A 1054 -24.59 -23.21 71.82
N ARG A 1055 -25.40 -23.72 72.77
CA ARG A 1055 -26.82 -24.08 72.55
C ARG A 1055 -27.67 -22.93 72.00
N SER A 1056 -27.34 -21.70 72.35
CA SER A 1056 -28.07 -20.51 71.88
C SER A 1056 -27.69 -20.09 70.45
N ARG A 1057 -26.49 -20.44 69.97
CA ARG A 1057 -25.97 -20.05 68.65
C ARG A 1057 -26.10 -21.14 67.61
N PHE A 1058 -25.91 -22.40 68.01
CA PHE A 1058 -26.17 -23.59 67.20
C PHE A 1058 -27.65 -23.95 67.24
N SER A 1059 -28.44 -23.20 66.47
CA SER A 1059 -29.91 -23.29 66.47
C SER A 1059 -30.50 -24.46 65.65
N ARG A 1060 -29.69 -25.18 64.86
CA ARG A 1060 -30.12 -26.36 64.09
C ARG A 1060 -29.05 -27.45 64.09
N ILE A 1061 -29.51 -28.69 64.06
CA ILE A 1061 -28.71 -29.91 63.95
C ILE A 1061 -29.14 -30.62 62.65
N LEU A 1062 -28.19 -30.85 61.74
CA LEU A 1062 -28.35 -31.72 60.59
C LEU A 1062 -27.83 -33.10 60.98
N GLU A 1063 -28.71 -34.09 61.00
CA GLU A 1063 -28.37 -35.48 61.23
C GLU A 1063 -28.00 -36.15 59.89
N PHE A 1064 -26.92 -36.90 59.90
CA PHE A 1064 -26.35 -37.61 58.76
C PHE A 1064 -26.40 -39.11 59.08
N ASP A 1065 -27.43 -39.78 58.58
CA ASP A 1065 -27.65 -41.21 58.75
C ASP A 1065 -26.54 -42.04 58.05
N PRO A 1066 -26.30 -43.30 58.47
CA PRO A 1066 -25.54 -44.25 57.68
C PRO A 1066 -26.18 -44.48 56.31
N TYR A 1067 -25.36 -44.79 55.30
CA TYR A 1067 -25.86 -45.20 53.98
C TYR A 1067 -26.43 -46.61 54.01
N ASP A 1068 -27.49 -46.86 53.23
CA ASP A 1068 -28.04 -48.21 53.07
C ASP A 1068 -27.19 -49.09 52.10
N PRO A 1069 -27.36 -50.42 52.10
CA PRO A 1069 -26.59 -51.32 51.24
C PRO A 1069 -26.68 -51.08 49.73
N ALA A 1070 -27.78 -50.51 49.23
CA ALA A 1070 -27.95 -50.16 47.82
C ALA A 1070 -27.28 -48.82 47.50
N GLU A 1071 -27.42 -47.83 48.39
CA GLU A 1071 -26.71 -46.55 48.32
C GLU A 1071 -25.18 -46.76 48.30
N LEU A 1072 -24.65 -47.65 49.15
CA LEU A 1072 -23.23 -48.01 49.17
C LEU A 1072 -22.77 -48.64 47.85
N THR A 1073 -23.58 -49.50 47.24
CA THR A 1073 -23.30 -50.07 45.91
C THR A 1073 -23.29 -48.98 44.82
N GLU A 1074 -24.22 -48.02 44.87
CA GLU A 1074 -24.25 -46.89 43.94
C GLU A 1074 -23.02 -45.98 44.13
N ILE A 1075 -22.53 -45.81 45.36
CA ILE A 1075 -21.28 -45.08 45.65
C ILE A 1075 -20.09 -45.78 44.99
N VAL A 1076 -19.96 -47.11 45.11
CA VAL A 1076 -18.91 -47.89 44.43
C VAL A 1076 -19.01 -47.74 42.91
N ALA A 1077 -20.22 -47.82 42.34
CA ALA A 1077 -20.44 -47.69 40.90
C ALA A 1077 -20.01 -46.31 40.37
N ARG A 1078 -20.40 -45.22 41.04
CA ARG A 1078 -20.08 -43.86 40.59
C ARG A 1078 -18.62 -43.48 40.82
N GLU A 1079 -17.99 -43.98 41.88
CA GLU A 1079 -16.55 -43.78 42.07
C GLU A 1079 -15.73 -44.64 41.08
N ALA A 1080 -16.23 -45.80 40.66
CA ALA A 1080 -15.64 -46.58 39.56
C ALA A 1080 -15.74 -45.82 38.22
N GLU A 1081 -16.91 -45.29 37.86
CA GLU A 1081 -17.11 -44.50 36.63
C GLU A 1081 -16.19 -43.27 36.56
N ARG A 1082 -15.99 -42.57 37.70
CA ARG A 1082 -15.06 -41.43 37.80
C ARG A 1082 -13.61 -41.80 37.48
N HIS A 1083 -13.20 -43.02 37.80
CA HIS A 1083 -11.88 -43.56 37.48
C HIS A 1083 -11.85 -44.31 36.13
N VAL A 1084 -12.91 -44.18 35.32
CA VAL A 1084 -13.08 -44.82 33.99
C VAL A 1084 -13.17 -46.36 34.07
N TYR A 1085 -13.55 -46.89 35.23
CA TYR A 1085 -13.95 -48.29 35.40
C TYR A 1085 -15.45 -48.46 35.16
N ARG A 1086 -15.85 -49.69 34.85
CA ARG A 1086 -17.25 -50.14 34.74
C ARG A 1086 -17.41 -51.44 35.53
N LEU A 1087 -18.48 -51.54 36.29
CA LEU A 1087 -18.86 -52.79 36.95
C LEU A 1087 -19.51 -53.73 35.93
N ALA A 1088 -19.18 -55.02 35.96
CA ALA A 1088 -19.93 -56.03 35.22
C ALA A 1088 -21.36 -56.18 35.78
N PRO A 1089 -22.35 -56.66 34.99
CA PRO A 1089 -23.77 -56.63 35.39
C PRO A 1089 -24.11 -57.36 36.69
N ASP A 1090 -23.31 -58.35 37.07
CA ASP A 1090 -23.43 -59.20 38.26
C ASP A 1090 -22.70 -58.66 39.50
N VAL A 1091 -21.83 -57.66 39.34
CA VAL A 1091 -21.03 -57.08 40.44
C VAL A 1091 -21.90 -56.25 41.39
N ALA A 1092 -22.85 -55.48 40.88
CA ALA A 1092 -23.71 -54.62 41.69
C ALA A 1092 -24.57 -55.42 42.70
N ASP A 1093 -25.16 -56.54 42.26
CA ASP A 1093 -25.94 -57.43 43.12
C ASP A 1093 -25.07 -58.01 44.26
N ARG A 1094 -23.84 -58.42 43.92
CA ARG A 1094 -22.88 -59.01 44.88
C ARG A 1094 -22.32 -57.99 45.88
N LEU A 1095 -22.12 -56.74 45.47
CA LEU A 1095 -21.77 -55.64 46.36
C LEU A 1095 -22.92 -55.35 47.34
N THR A 1096 -24.16 -55.31 46.85
CA THR A 1096 -25.35 -55.07 47.69
C THR A 1096 -25.54 -56.19 48.71
N GLU A 1097 -25.38 -57.46 48.31
CA GLU A 1097 -25.41 -58.62 49.21
C GLU A 1097 -24.30 -58.59 50.26
N ARG A 1098 -23.10 -58.09 49.92
CA ARG A 1098 -22.00 -57.89 50.88
C ARG A 1098 -22.36 -56.84 51.93
N PHE A 1099 -22.76 -55.64 51.50
CA PHE A 1099 -23.11 -54.56 52.42
C PHE A 1099 -24.29 -54.93 53.33
N THR A 1100 -25.31 -55.61 52.78
CA THR A 1100 -26.46 -56.12 53.55
C THR A 1100 -26.01 -57.10 54.64
N ARG A 1101 -25.08 -58.02 54.33
CA ARG A 1101 -24.55 -58.96 55.33
C ARG A 1101 -23.71 -58.28 56.40
N ARG A 1102 -22.98 -57.20 56.07
CA ARG A 1102 -22.20 -56.42 57.04
C ARG A 1102 -23.10 -55.61 57.98
N GLU A 1103 -24.13 -54.95 57.44
CA GLU A 1103 -25.15 -54.23 58.21
C GLU A 1103 -25.87 -55.15 59.20
N LEU A 1104 -26.30 -56.34 58.77
CA LEU A 1104 -26.95 -57.34 59.63
C LEU A 1104 -26.08 -57.85 60.79
N ARG A 1105 -24.76 -57.64 60.76
CA ARG A 1105 -23.83 -57.93 61.87
C ARG A 1105 -23.68 -56.77 62.85
N GLY A 1106 -24.29 -55.61 62.59
CA GLY A 1106 -24.23 -54.42 63.44
C GLY A 1106 -23.03 -53.50 63.17
N ASP A 1107 -22.34 -53.65 62.04
CA ASP A 1107 -21.23 -52.80 61.61
C ASP A 1107 -21.56 -52.09 60.27
N PRO A 1108 -22.39 -51.03 60.29
CA PRO A 1108 -22.82 -50.35 59.07
C PRO A 1108 -21.66 -49.59 58.40
N ALA A 1109 -21.38 -49.97 57.16
CA ALA A 1109 -20.39 -49.33 56.30
C ALA A 1109 -20.85 -47.93 55.84
N ASN A 1110 -19.90 -47.07 55.47
CA ASN A 1110 -20.16 -45.72 54.96
C ASN A 1110 -19.35 -45.45 53.67
N ALA A 1111 -19.45 -44.25 53.09
CA ALA A 1111 -18.80 -43.94 51.81
C ALA A 1111 -17.26 -44.09 51.84
N ARG A 1112 -16.64 -44.05 53.03
CA ARG A 1112 -15.21 -44.36 53.20
C ARG A 1112 -14.93 -45.85 52.97
N ASP A 1113 -15.72 -46.74 53.56
CA ASP A 1113 -15.63 -48.19 53.34
C ASP A 1113 -15.88 -48.55 51.87
N ALA A 1114 -16.84 -47.88 51.21
CA ALA A 1114 -17.13 -48.08 49.80
C ALA A 1114 -15.93 -47.70 48.89
N ARG A 1115 -15.20 -46.63 49.21
CA ARG A 1115 -13.95 -46.26 48.51
C ARG A 1115 -12.85 -47.29 48.72
N THR A 1116 -12.60 -47.69 49.97
CA THR A 1116 -11.59 -48.71 50.27
C THR A 1116 -11.93 -50.05 49.62
N LEU A 1117 -13.21 -50.42 49.53
CA LEU A 1117 -13.66 -51.59 48.79
C LEU A 1117 -13.32 -51.48 47.28
N LEU A 1118 -13.50 -50.31 46.67
CA LEU A 1118 -13.13 -50.09 45.26
C LEU A 1118 -11.60 -50.12 45.08
N GLU A 1119 -10.82 -49.55 45.99
CA GLU A 1119 -9.35 -49.61 45.99
C GLU A 1119 -8.88 -51.08 46.01
N GLU A 1120 -9.41 -51.90 46.92
CA GLU A 1120 -9.13 -53.33 47.00
C GLU A 1120 -9.59 -54.13 45.76
N MET A 1121 -10.68 -53.70 45.10
CA MET A 1121 -11.13 -54.31 43.84
C MET A 1121 -10.18 -53.99 42.69
N VAL A 1122 -9.67 -52.76 42.60
CA VAL A 1122 -8.69 -52.37 41.58
C VAL A 1122 -7.35 -53.09 41.80
N GLU A 1123 -6.91 -53.29 43.05
CA GLU A 1123 -5.72 -54.08 43.37
C GLU A 1123 -5.86 -55.56 42.95
N ARG A 1124 -7.05 -56.16 43.17
CA ARG A 1124 -7.35 -57.53 42.71
C ARG A 1124 -7.43 -57.62 41.19
N GLN A 1125 -8.07 -56.66 40.52
CA GLN A 1125 -8.12 -56.59 39.07
C GLN A 1125 -6.71 -56.47 38.47
N ALA A 1126 -5.85 -55.60 39.02
CA ALA A 1126 -4.46 -55.47 38.61
C ALA A 1126 -3.68 -56.79 38.78
N SER A 1127 -3.89 -57.49 39.90
CA SER A 1127 -3.28 -58.81 40.17
C SER A 1127 -3.76 -59.89 39.19
N ARG A 1128 -5.06 -59.93 38.87
CA ARG A 1128 -5.66 -60.84 37.88
C ARG A 1128 -5.09 -60.60 36.49
N LEU A 1129 -5.04 -59.34 36.05
CA LEU A 1129 -4.54 -58.97 34.71
C LEU A 1129 -3.02 -59.20 34.59
N ALA A 1130 -2.25 -59.02 35.67
CA ALA A 1130 -0.81 -59.32 35.70
C ALA A 1130 -0.50 -60.83 35.61
N ALA A 1131 -1.44 -61.70 35.98
CA ALA A 1131 -1.34 -63.16 35.77
C ALA A 1131 -1.71 -63.61 34.34
N GLY A 1132 -2.36 -62.73 33.57
CA GLY A 1132 -2.67 -62.93 32.16
C GLY A 1132 -1.56 -62.47 31.21
N GLY A 1133 -1.81 -62.61 29.91
CA GLY A 1133 -1.02 -61.92 28.87
C GLY A 1133 -1.34 -60.42 28.82
N THR A 1134 -0.85 -59.71 27.81
CA THR A 1134 -1.13 -58.27 27.63
C THR A 1134 -2.64 -57.99 27.59
N PRO A 1135 -3.22 -57.24 28.55
CA PRO A 1135 -4.66 -57.00 28.61
C PRO A 1135 -5.14 -56.05 27.51
N SER A 1136 -6.39 -56.20 27.08
CA SER A 1136 -7.04 -55.28 26.16
C SER A 1136 -7.57 -54.04 26.89
N ARG A 1137 -8.00 -53.02 26.13
CA ARG A 1137 -8.66 -51.82 26.68
C ARG A 1137 -9.94 -52.18 27.45
N GLU A 1138 -10.64 -53.24 27.06
CA GLU A 1138 -11.88 -53.66 27.74
C GLU A 1138 -11.57 -54.32 29.09
N ASP A 1139 -10.55 -55.18 29.13
CA ASP A 1139 -10.09 -55.84 30.37
C ASP A 1139 -9.61 -54.82 31.41
N LEU A 1140 -8.93 -53.76 30.97
CA LEU A 1140 -8.42 -52.69 31.84
C LEU A 1140 -9.53 -51.86 32.49
N VAL A 1141 -10.70 -51.72 31.86
CA VAL A 1141 -11.81 -50.90 32.40
C VAL A 1141 -12.90 -51.71 33.09
N LEU A 1142 -12.90 -53.04 32.98
CA LEU A 1142 -13.98 -53.88 33.51
C LEU A 1142 -13.58 -54.53 34.85
N LEU A 1143 -14.40 -54.27 35.88
CA LEU A 1143 -14.33 -54.95 37.18
C LEU A 1143 -15.35 -56.10 37.18
N LEU A 1144 -14.91 -57.30 37.58
CA LEU A 1144 -15.71 -58.53 37.64
C LEU A 1144 -15.99 -58.94 39.09
N VAL A 1145 -16.88 -59.92 39.29
CA VAL A 1145 -17.22 -60.46 40.63
C VAL A 1145 -15.99 -61.05 41.33
N GLU A 1146 -15.04 -61.60 40.57
CA GLU A 1146 -13.75 -62.12 41.07
C GLU A 1146 -12.84 -61.05 41.69
N ASP A 1147 -13.05 -59.77 41.34
CA ASP A 1147 -12.27 -58.67 41.91
C ASP A 1147 -12.82 -58.23 43.28
N ILE A 1148 -14.04 -58.64 43.64
CA ILE A 1148 -14.62 -58.32 44.96
C ILE A 1148 -13.83 -59.08 46.04
N PRO A 1149 -13.34 -58.41 47.10
CA PRO A 1149 -12.70 -59.08 48.22
C PRO A 1149 -13.61 -60.15 48.84
N GLU A 1150 -13.09 -61.35 49.05
CA GLU A 1150 -13.72 -62.24 50.03
C GLU A 1150 -13.72 -61.55 51.40
N GLU A 1151 -14.80 -61.73 52.16
CA GLU A 1151 -14.81 -61.36 53.57
C GLU A 1151 -13.92 -62.36 54.29
N ASP A 1152 -12.74 -61.91 54.73
CA ASP A 1152 -11.86 -62.68 55.59
C ASP A 1152 -12.67 -63.21 56.79
N SER A 1153 -12.77 -64.53 56.90
CA SER A 1153 -13.56 -65.19 57.94
C SER A 1153 -12.83 -65.21 59.29
N TRP A 1154 -12.61 -64.02 59.87
CA TRP A 1154 -12.15 -63.88 61.25
C TRP A 1154 -13.33 -63.98 62.22
N LEU A 1155 -13.58 -65.22 62.63
CA LEU A 1155 -14.03 -65.56 63.98
C LEU A 1155 -12.84 -65.47 64.96
#